data_AF-E9EH46-F1
#
_entry.id   AF-E9EH46-F1
#
_cell.length_a   1.000
_cell.length_b   1.000
_cell.length_c   1.000
_cell.angle_alpha   90.00
_cell.angle_beta   90.00
_cell.angle_gamma   90.00
#
_symmetry.space_group_name_H-M   'P 1'
#
loop_
_entity.id
_entity.type
_entity.pdbx_description
1 polymer ?
#
loop_
_entity_poly.entity_id
_entity_poly.type
_entity_poly.pdbx_seq_one_letter_code
_entity_poly.pdbx_strand_id
1 'polypeptide(L)'
;MHRKLYISAAALATATAVQAGSLKDVKHIVLFMQENRAFDHYFGTMAGVRGFGDPNVQVNPDGRSTFEQPIPPQNGVDILKPWHINHLGGEWLSATQCMGAGDNGWGTMHSAYNGGLGNNWARADGPYSLGYFKRADIPTHFDIAEGWTVADMASQSILAATDPNRITWMSGSVNIPGSPTNPDGKGGMIIDNSATPGCEAPGLNCFPFVWKTFPEYLEDAGISWQVWQDFDNFEDNMLAYFEQYQTAQNGSALRHKGNSYPGLDAFYEAAAKGTLPQVSWIVGPQEQSEHPPNLPKDGAWLQKKVVDAITNSPAYDETVLIISYDEQGGWADHVVPVVAPQGTPGEWLKDPYNQFGDVPLGPGWRTPRFIISPWTRGGNVFTEFADHTSDIQFVEEWAAAHGYKEVRTKALTQWRRDHMSNLVNAFDFDNVSIRPDEDVEKVFSKANDKTAKPDFSKPSITAVDTPPSLPEDGSHWSGNLSLGSLTGPWVGAAKCLQDHKSNKPPIPYGKQNADQDMAQLVEDGFKQVRGQLTEGRYLTFETFGLALASYNATVVSFSLATKNHSNPDQRWIIHTVGGPGAGDQFYIQSAVSKKYISGWPIGLLTSDVNKAQAFKITYNPKGSKYSLRLSNKPNSFLAPDQKRRRRAVNGTVSAAVNWEASFGEFTIYSVSYHS
;
A
#
# COMPACT_ATOMS: atom_id res chain seq x y z
N MET A 1 -19.50 66.16 40.75
CA MET A 1 -18.87 65.44 39.61
C MET A 1 -18.62 63.99 40.03
N HIS A 2 -19.56 63.08 39.75
CA HIS A 2 -19.42 61.66 40.05
C HIS A 2 -18.99 60.91 38.77
N ARG A 3 -17.80 60.30 38.80
CA ARG A 3 -17.24 59.47 37.73
C ARG A 3 -18.02 58.15 37.66
N LYS A 4 -18.59 57.86 36.49
CA LYS A 4 -19.17 56.55 36.15
C LYS A 4 -18.04 55.52 35.98
N LEU A 5 -18.07 54.45 36.77
CA LEU A 5 -17.31 53.22 36.52
C LEU A 5 -18.05 52.41 35.45
N TYR A 6 -17.37 52.10 34.35
CA TYR A 6 -17.82 51.07 33.40
C TYR A 6 -17.33 49.71 33.89
N ILE A 7 -18.25 48.81 34.19
CA ILE A 7 -17.97 47.39 34.46
C ILE A 7 -17.97 46.69 33.11
N SER A 8 -16.80 46.28 32.63
CA SER A 8 -16.66 45.37 31.49
C SER A 8 -17.01 43.96 31.96
N ALA A 9 -18.10 43.39 31.42
CA ALA A 9 -18.42 41.99 31.59
C ALA A 9 -17.37 41.13 30.87
N ALA A 10 -16.58 40.38 31.64
CA ALA A 10 -15.73 39.33 31.09
C ALA A 10 -16.62 38.16 30.66
N ALA A 11 -16.71 37.92 29.35
CA ALA A 11 -17.31 36.71 28.82
C ALA A 11 -16.43 35.51 29.26
N LEU A 12 -16.97 34.62 30.09
CA LEU A 12 -16.37 33.31 30.30
C LEU A 12 -16.46 32.54 28.98
N ALA A 13 -15.36 32.47 28.24
CA ALA A 13 -15.19 31.49 27.19
C ALA A 13 -15.15 30.10 27.85
N THR A 14 -16.21 29.33 27.68
CA THR A 14 -16.19 27.90 27.98
C THR A 14 -15.24 27.24 26.99
N ALA A 15 -14.03 26.90 27.45
CA ALA A 15 -13.12 26.05 26.69
C ALA A 15 -13.78 24.68 26.53
N THR A 16 -14.36 24.43 25.36
CA THR A 16 -14.72 23.09 24.92
C THR A 16 -13.44 22.27 24.86
N ALA A 17 -13.33 21.24 25.69
CA ALA A 17 -12.27 20.24 25.54
C ALA A 17 -12.42 19.63 24.14
N VAL A 18 -11.47 19.90 23.25
CA VAL A 18 -11.40 19.26 21.94
C VAL A 18 -10.94 17.83 22.19
N GLN A 19 -11.76 16.86 21.80
CA GLN A 19 -11.46 15.44 21.95
C GLN A 19 -10.57 15.01 20.77
N ALA A 20 -9.49 14.26 21.04
CA ALA A 20 -8.69 13.63 20.00
C ALA A 20 -9.56 12.73 19.12
N GLY A 21 -9.24 12.65 17.83
CA GLY A 21 -9.93 11.74 16.93
C GLY A 21 -9.71 10.29 17.33
N SER A 22 -10.48 9.40 16.72
CA SER A 22 -10.44 7.97 16.95
C SER A 22 -11.12 7.25 15.80
N LEU A 23 -10.96 5.93 15.76
CA LEU A 23 -11.69 5.09 14.79
C LEU A 23 -13.22 5.23 14.91
N LYS A 24 -13.75 5.69 16.07
CA LYS A 24 -15.18 5.99 16.27
C LYS A 24 -15.66 7.23 15.52
N ASP A 25 -14.75 8.09 15.08
CA ASP A 25 -15.07 9.30 14.34
C ASP A 25 -15.20 9.04 12.84
N VAL A 26 -14.76 7.88 12.35
CA VAL A 26 -15.04 7.40 10.99
C VAL A 26 -16.50 6.94 10.92
N LYS A 27 -17.29 7.49 10.01
CA LYS A 27 -18.68 7.09 9.72
C LYS A 27 -18.85 6.36 8.40
N HIS A 28 -17.97 6.63 7.44
CA HIS A 28 -18.03 6.05 6.11
C HIS A 28 -16.67 5.44 5.74
N ILE A 29 -16.71 4.18 5.31
CA ILE A 29 -15.56 3.47 4.73
C ILE A 29 -15.91 3.17 3.29
N VAL A 30 -15.07 3.62 2.36
CA VAL A 30 -15.20 3.39 0.93
C VAL A 30 -14.01 2.56 0.47
N LEU A 31 -14.28 1.39 -0.07
CA LEU A 31 -13.31 0.44 -0.57
C LEU A 31 -13.40 0.45 -2.11
N PHE A 32 -12.34 0.87 -2.77
CA PHE A 32 -12.26 0.96 -4.22
C PHE A 32 -11.06 0.16 -4.72
N MET A 33 -11.28 -0.70 -5.71
CA MET A 33 -10.24 -1.55 -6.28
C MET A 33 -10.15 -1.36 -7.79
N GLN A 34 -8.93 -1.14 -8.28
CA GLN A 34 -8.55 -1.10 -9.70
C GLN A 34 -7.89 -2.41 -10.15
N GLU A 35 -7.76 -2.57 -11.46
CA GLU A 35 -7.04 -3.63 -12.17
C GLU A 35 -5.66 -3.15 -12.66
N ASN A 36 -4.87 -4.08 -13.19
CA ASN A 36 -3.87 -4.68 -12.33
C ASN A 36 -2.50 -4.01 -12.50
N ARG A 37 -1.84 -3.66 -11.39
CA ARG A 37 -0.57 -2.92 -11.41
C ARG A 37 0.32 -3.31 -10.25
N ALA A 38 1.57 -3.66 -10.54
CA ALA A 38 2.60 -3.83 -9.53
C ALA A 38 3.00 -2.49 -8.88
N PHE A 39 3.41 -2.56 -7.61
CA PHE A 39 3.87 -1.38 -6.89
C PHE A 39 5.07 -0.71 -7.58
N ASP A 40 6.13 -1.47 -7.90
CA ASP A 40 7.33 -0.92 -8.53
C ASP A 40 7.08 -0.32 -9.93
N HIS A 41 6.12 -0.87 -10.67
CA HIS A 41 5.76 -0.34 -11.98
C HIS A 41 5.24 1.11 -11.92
N TYR A 42 4.50 1.46 -10.87
CA TYR A 42 4.01 2.84 -10.67
C TYR A 42 4.91 3.67 -9.76
N PHE A 43 5.42 3.10 -8.67
CA PHE A 43 6.03 3.85 -7.57
C PHE A 43 7.45 3.40 -7.22
N GLY A 44 8.07 2.55 -8.04
CA GLY A 44 9.46 2.14 -7.84
C GLY A 44 10.43 3.32 -7.78
N THR A 45 10.10 4.44 -8.45
CA THR A 45 10.88 5.69 -8.43
C THR A 45 10.46 6.69 -7.35
N MET A 46 9.40 6.43 -6.57
CA MET A 46 8.88 7.41 -5.61
C MET A 46 9.84 7.59 -4.43
N ALA A 47 10.03 8.84 -3.99
CA ALA A 47 10.84 9.13 -2.81
C ALA A 47 10.26 8.52 -1.53
N GLY A 48 11.08 7.96 -0.65
CA GLY A 48 10.67 7.52 0.68
C GLY A 48 9.82 6.24 0.74
N VAL A 49 9.61 5.52 -0.37
CA VAL A 49 9.03 4.17 -0.36
C VAL A 49 10.12 3.10 -0.51
N ARG A 50 9.80 1.84 -0.21
CA ARG A 50 10.61 0.68 -0.58
C ARG A 50 10.48 0.43 -2.10
N GLY A 51 11.24 1.18 -2.88
CA GLY A 51 11.27 1.08 -4.35
C GLY A 51 12.66 0.67 -4.86
N PHE A 52 13.07 1.20 -6.01
CA PHE A 52 14.36 0.88 -6.65
C PHE A 52 15.61 1.28 -5.84
N GLY A 53 15.42 2.06 -4.77
CA GLY A 53 16.46 2.44 -3.82
C GLY A 53 16.60 1.50 -2.62
N ASP A 54 15.94 0.34 -2.60
CA ASP A 54 15.94 -0.61 -1.49
C ASP A 54 17.39 -1.00 -1.07
N PRO A 55 17.88 -0.55 0.11
CA PRO A 55 19.21 -0.92 0.62
C PRO A 55 19.31 -2.36 1.13
N ASN A 56 18.18 -3.04 1.27
CA ASN A 56 18.00 -4.43 1.68
C ASN A 56 17.49 -5.30 0.52
N VAL A 57 17.66 -4.88 -0.74
CA VAL A 57 17.28 -5.68 -1.92
C VAL A 57 17.81 -7.11 -1.78
N GLN A 58 16.95 -8.09 -2.04
CA GLN A 58 17.35 -9.49 -1.95
C GLN A 58 18.45 -9.79 -2.97
N VAL A 59 19.53 -10.40 -2.47
CA VAL A 59 20.62 -10.94 -3.29
C VAL A 59 20.54 -12.47 -3.23
N ASN A 60 20.37 -13.08 -4.39
CA ASN A 60 20.20 -14.52 -4.55
C ASN A 60 21.56 -15.27 -4.43
N PRO A 61 21.54 -16.61 -4.29
CA PRO A 61 22.77 -17.41 -4.13
C PRO A 61 23.79 -17.28 -5.28
N ASP A 62 23.35 -16.83 -6.46
CA ASP A 62 24.21 -16.53 -7.61
C ASP A 62 24.91 -15.17 -7.52
N GLY A 63 24.64 -14.40 -6.46
CA GLY A 63 25.19 -13.07 -6.23
C GLY A 63 24.43 -11.94 -6.93
N ARG A 64 23.35 -12.24 -7.66
CA ARG A 64 22.51 -11.26 -8.35
C ARG A 64 21.38 -10.78 -7.45
N SER A 65 21.09 -9.49 -7.51
CA SER A 65 19.90 -8.91 -6.87
C SER A 65 18.61 -9.31 -7.60
N THR A 66 17.46 -9.16 -6.96
CA THR A 66 16.15 -9.32 -7.63
C THR A 66 15.89 -8.30 -8.73
N PHE A 67 16.68 -7.22 -8.83
CA PHE A 67 16.62 -6.34 -10.00
C PHE A 67 17.31 -6.96 -11.23
N GLU A 68 18.27 -7.87 -11.06
CA GLU A 68 19.09 -8.42 -12.13
C GLU A 68 18.44 -9.68 -12.73
N GLN A 69 17.45 -9.49 -13.60
CA GLN A 69 16.71 -10.59 -14.21
C GLN A 69 17.51 -11.23 -15.34
N PRO A 70 17.80 -12.55 -15.29
CA PRO A 70 18.49 -13.25 -16.36
C PRO A 70 17.71 -13.22 -17.67
N ILE A 71 18.42 -12.99 -18.77
CA ILE A 71 17.90 -13.04 -20.15
C ILE A 71 18.84 -13.87 -21.05
N PRO A 72 18.37 -14.38 -22.20
CA PRO A 72 19.27 -14.89 -23.22
C PRO A 72 20.31 -13.82 -23.62
N PRO A 73 21.59 -14.18 -23.82
CA PRO A 73 22.63 -13.20 -24.15
C PRO A 73 22.27 -12.35 -25.37
N GLN A 74 22.21 -11.02 -25.17
CA GLN A 74 21.84 -10.06 -26.20
C GLN A 74 22.64 -8.77 -26.00
N ASN A 75 23.20 -8.22 -27.08
CA ASN A 75 24.00 -6.98 -27.06
C ASN A 75 25.15 -6.98 -26.02
N GLY A 76 25.73 -8.15 -25.74
CA GLY A 76 26.86 -8.32 -24.83
C GLY A 76 26.50 -8.35 -23.34
N VAL A 77 25.22 -8.52 -22.99
CA VAL A 77 24.73 -8.70 -21.62
C VAL A 77 23.81 -9.92 -21.53
N ASP A 78 23.65 -10.47 -20.33
CA ASP A 78 22.80 -11.63 -20.01
C ASP A 78 21.80 -11.33 -18.87
N ILE A 79 21.65 -10.04 -18.54
CA ILE A 79 20.69 -9.52 -17.56
C ILE A 79 19.91 -8.33 -18.12
N LEU A 80 18.69 -8.15 -17.62
CA LEU A 80 17.86 -6.97 -17.81
C LEU A 80 17.40 -6.49 -16.43
N LYS A 81 17.60 -5.21 -16.14
CA LYS A 81 17.08 -4.54 -14.94
C LYS A 81 15.79 -3.78 -15.27
N PRO A 82 14.97 -3.42 -14.26
CA PRO A 82 13.80 -2.57 -14.50
C PRO A 82 14.13 -1.34 -15.34
N TRP A 83 13.26 -0.99 -16.29
CA TRP A 83 13.55 0.04 -17.29
C TRP A 83 12.37 0.96 -17.54
N HIS A 84 12.67 2.25 -17.73
CA HIS A 84 11.64 3.27 -17.96
C HIS A 84 11.00 3.05 -19.33
N ILE A 85 9.70 2.73 -19.34
CA ILE A 85 8.98 2.37 -20.57
C ILE A 85 9.02 3.54 -21.57
N ASN A 86 8.93 4.77 -21.09
CA ASN A 86 8.93 5.99 -21.89
C ASN A 86 10.31 6.62 -22.10
N HIS A 87 11.40 5.86 -22.00
CA HIS A 87 12.77 6.38 -22.16
C HIS A 87 13.05 7.04 -23.52
N LEU A 88 12.27 6.72 -24.57
CA LEU A 88 12.38 7.34 -25.89
C LEU A 88 11.58 8.65 -26.04
N GLY A 89 10.66 8.95 -25.12
CA GLY A 89 9.75 10.10 -25.21
C GLY A 89 8.86 10.08 -26.46
N GLY A 90 8.41 11.26 -26.89
CA GLY A 90 7.62 11.42 -28.11
C GLY A 90 6.31 10.64 -28.09
N GLU A 91 6.03 9.90 -29.16
CA GLU A 91 4.81 9.08 -29.32
C GLU A 91 4.65 7.99 -28.27
N TRP A 92 5.74 7.53 -27.64
CA TRP A 92 5.68 6.48 -26.63
C TRP A 92 4.91 6.93 -25.38
N LEU A 93 4.97 8.21 -25.04
CA LEU A 93 4.25 8.79 -23.89
C LEU A 93 2.73 8.49 -23.94
N SER A 94 2.14 8.48 -25.14
CA SER A 94 0.74 8.12 -25.32
C SER A 94 0.55 6.65 -25.69
N ALA A 95 1.45 6.05 -26.49
CA ALA A 95 1.30 4.68 -26.97
C ALA A 95 1.36 3.65 -25.84
N THR A 96 2.21 3.86 -24.84
CA THR A 96 2.42 2.90 -23.76
C THR A 96 1.29 2.90 -22.75
N GLN A 97 0.36 3.87 -22.82
CA GLN A 97 -0.81 3.90 -21.97
C GLN A 97 -1.71 2.68 -22.23
N CYS A 98 -1.78 2.16 -23.47
CA CYS A 98 -2.51 0.93 -23.78
C CYS A 98 -1.60 -0.32 -23.87
N MET A 99 -0.44 -0.30 -23.20
CA MET A 99 0.49 -1.44 -23.20
C MET A 99 0.13 -2.45 -22.11
N GLY A 100 0.14 -3.73 -22.47
CA GLY A 100 0.24 -4.85 -21.54
C GLY A 100 1.66 -5.40 -21.47
N ALA A 101 2.09 -5.80 -20.29
CA ALA A 101 3.41 -6.39 -20.08
C ALA A 101 3.46 -7.88 -20.39
N GLY A 102 2.57 -8.64 -19.74
CA GLY A 102 2.60 -10.10 -19.70
C GLY A 102 1.28 -10.69 -19.18
N ASP A 103 1.39 -11.83 -18.52
CA ASP A 103 0.35 -12.67 -17.93
C ASP A 103 0.37 -12.57 -16.39
N ASN A 104 -0.78 -12.73 -15.76
CA ASN A 104 -0.98 -12.71 -14.32
C ASN A 104 -1.48 -14.06 -13.77
N GLY A 105 -1.61 -15.08 -14.62
CA GLY A 105 -2.08 -16.40 -14.24
C GLY A 105 -1.19 -17.12 -13.23
N TRP A 106 -1.78 -18.12 -12.56
CA TRP A 106 -1.15 -18.97 -11.55
C TRP A 106 0.25 -19.45 -11.96
N GLY A 107 0.36 -20.03 -13.16
CA GLY A 107 1.59 -20.62 -13.66
C GLY A 107 2.72 -19.60 -13.83
N THR A 108 2.41 -18.46 -14.45
CA THR A 108 3.37 -17.40 -14.71
C THR A 108 3.84 -16.76 -13.42
N MET A 109 2.93 -16.47 -12.48
CA MET A 109 3.27 -15.85 -11.20
C MET A 109 4.11 -16.75 -10.29
N HIS A 110 3.82 -18.05 -10.25
CA HIS A 110 4.67 -19.02 -9.52
C HIS A 110 6.02 -19.23 -10.20
N SER A 111 6.06 -19.20 -11.54
CA SER A 111 7.30 -19.25 -12.31
C SER A 111 8.17 -18.01 -12.05
N ALA A 112 7.59 -16.80 -11.98
CA ALA A 112 8.29 -15.57 -11.64
C ALA A 112 8.78 -15.58 -10.17
N TYR A 113 7.94 -16.08 -9.25
CA TYR A 113 8.29 -16.26 -7.83
C TYR A 113 9.51 -17.17 -7.66
N ASN A 114 9.59 -18.23 -8.47
CA ASN A 114 10.72 -19.14 -8.58
C ASN A 114 11.23 -19.65 -7.21
N GLY A 115 10.30 -20.13 -6.37
CA GLY A 115 10.62 -20.64 -5.04
C GLY A 115 11.19 -19.59 -4.08
N GLY A 116 10.80 -18.33 -4.24
CA GLY A 116 11.25 -17.21 -3.40
C GLY A 116 12.53 -16.53 -3.91
N LEU A 117 12.99 -16.83 -5.13
CA LEU A 117 14.15 -16.15 -5.72
C LEU A 117 13.78 -14.85 -6.44
N GLY A 118 12.53 -14.72 -6.92
CA GLY A 118 12.03 -13.52 -7.62
C GLY A 118 12.88 -13.07 -8.81
N ASN A 119 13.57 -14.00 -9.47
CA ASN A 119 14.57 -13.73 -10.50
C ASN A 119 14.21 -14.32 -11.87
N ASN A 120 12.93 -14.58 -12.12
CA ASN A 120 12.50 -15.23 -13.37
C ASN A 120 11.42 -14.45 -14.11
N TRP A 121 11.20 -13.17 -13.79
CA TRP A 121 10.20 -12.31 -14.45
C TRP A 121 10.42 -12.20 -15.96
N ALA A 122 11.63 -11.83 -16.38
CA ALA A 122 11.92 -11.62 -17.81
C ALA A 122 11.71 -12.87 -18.68
N ARG A 123 11.84 -14.06 -18.08
CA ARG A 123 11.70 -15.35 -18.78
C ARG A 123 10.31 -15.96 -18.62
N ALA A 124 9.70 -15.86 -17.43
CA ALA A 124 8.36 -16.37 -17.17
C ALA A 124 7.30 -15.53 -17.89
N ASP A 125 7.45 -14.22 -17.80
CA ASP A 125 6.40 -13.25 -18.16
C ASP A 125 6.81 -12.29 -19.28
N GLY A 126 8.10 -12.34 -19.62
CA GLY A 126 8.68 -11.58 -20.72
C GLY A 126 9.34 -10.28 -20.25
N PRO A 127 10.24 -9.69 -21.07
CA PRO A 127 11.04 -8.53 -20.69
C PRO A 127 10.27 -7.22 -20.45
N TYR A 128 9.02 -7.13 -20.94
CA TYR A 128 8.15 -5.97 -20.72
C TYR A 128 7.59 -5.90 -19.29
N SER A 129 7.55 -7.03 -18.56
CA SER A 129 7.21 -7.05 -17.12
C SER A 129 8.10 -6.13 -16.30
N LEU A 130 9.35 -5.93 -16.71
CA LEU A 130 10.32 -5.05 -16.04
C LEU A 130 10.15 -3.57 -16.37
N GLY A 131 9.16 -3.22 -17.19
CA GLY A 131 8.87 -1.83 -17.50
C GLY A 131 8.29 -1.10 -16.30
N TYR A 132 8.69 0.15 -16.07
CA TYR A 132 8.09 1.05 -15.08
C TYR A 132 7.76 2.42 -15.64
N PHE A 133 6.81 3.10 -15.00
CA PHE A 133 6.47 4.50 -15.20
C PHE A 133 7.15 5.41 -14.18
N LYS A 134 7.34 6.68 -14.56
CA LYS A 134 7.75 7.77 -13.68
C LYS A 134 6.56 8.66 -13.36
N ARG A 135 6.72 9.55 -12.37
CA ARG A 135 5.73 10.60 -12.05
C ARG A 135 5.20 11.35 -13.27
N ALA A 136 6.07 11.70 -14.22
CA ALA A 136 5.66 12.44 -15.40
C ALA A 136 4.72 11.64 -16.33
N ASP A 137 4.74 10.31 -16.25
CA ASP A 137 3.89 9.43 -17.06
C ASP A 137 2.50 9.21 -16.42
N ILE A 138 2.41 9.26 -15.09
CA ILE A 138 1.21 9.01 -14.28
C ILE A 138 1.07 10.01 -13.11
N PRO A 139 1.03 11.33 -13.38
CA PRO A 139 1.15 12.35 -12.34
C PRO A 139 0.03 12.31 -11.30
N THR A 140 -1.20 11.99 -11.74
CA THR A 140 -2.37 11.91 -10.85
C THR A 140 -2.24 10.81 -9.80
N HIS A 141 -1.71 9.63 -10.17
CA HIS A 141 -1.46 8.54 -9.22
C HIS A 141 -0.43 8.97 -8.17
N PHE A 142 0.65 9.63 -8.58
CA PHE A 142 1.64 10.18 -7.66
C PHE A 142 1.04 11.26 -6.74
N ASP A 143 0.26 12.19 -7.28
CA ASP A 143 -0.36 13.26 -6.49
C ASP A 143 -1.34 12.72 -5.45
N ILE A 144 -2.10 11.67 -5.77
CA ILE A 144 -2.97 10.99 -4.80
C ILE A 144 -2.12 10.30 -3.72
N ALA A 145 -1.11 9.52 -4.11
CA ALA A 145 -0.23 8.82 -3.18
C ALA A 145 0.51 9.76 -2.21
N GLU A 146 0.93 10.93 -2.69
CA GLU A 146 1.63 11.96 -1.89
C GLU A 146 0.68 12.91 -1.17
N GLY A 147 -0.56 13.01 -1.62
CA GLY A 147 -1.60 13.72 -0.90
C GLY A 147 -1.86 13.08 0.46
N TRP A 148 -1.82 11.75 0.55
CA TRP A 148 -2.18 11.02 1.75
C TRP A 148 -1.13 9.99 2.17
N THR A 149 -1.54 8.78 2.55
CA THR A 149 -0.65 7.73 2.99
C THR A 149 -0.65 6.62 1.95
N VAL A 150 0.53 6.31 1.42
CA VAL A 150 0.77 5.16 0.54
C VAL A 150 1.28 3.98 1.36
N ALA A 151 0.77 2.78 1.10
CA ALA A 151 1.30 1.55 1.67
C ALA A 151 2.25 0.89 0.67
N ASP A 152 3.52 0.72 1.07
CA ASP A 152 4.57 0.17 0.20
C ASP A 152 4.95 -1.27 0.58
N MET A 153 4.15 -1.89 1.46
CA MET A 153 4.18 -3.33 1.77
C MET A 153 2.78 -3.95 1.65
N ALA A 154 1.91 -3.33 0.84
CA ALA A 154 0.62 -3.90 0.45
C ALA A 154 0.82 -4.85 -0.73
N SER A 155 0.19 -6.03 -0.67
CA SER A 155 0.32 -7.09 -1.67
C SER A 155 -1.03 -7.61 -2.10
N GLN A 156 -1.08 -8.27 -3.25
CA GLN A 156 -2.22 -9.10 -3.60
C GLN A 156 -2.35 -10.26 -2.59
N SER A 157 -3.56 -10.70 -2.28
CA SER A 157 -3.75 -11.76 -1.27
C SER A 157 -3.34 -13.14 -1.77
N ILE A 158 -3.55 -13.37 -3.07
CA ILE A 158 -3.34 -14.65 -3.75
C ILE A 158 -2.36 -14.44 -4.90
N LEU A 159 -1.36 -15.31 -5.03
CA LEU A 159 -0.38 -15.31 -6.12
C LEU A 159 -1.01 -15.89 -7.40
N ALA A 160 -2.05 -15.23 -7.90
CA ALA A 160 -2.85 -15.63 -9.04
C ALA A 160 -3.56 -14.41 -9.67
N ALA A 161 -4.46 -14.69 -10.61
CA ALA A 161 -5.25 -13.72 -11.36
C ALA A 161 -6.30 -12.96 -10.50
N THR A 162 -7.12 -12.16 -11.18
CA THR A 162 -8.13 -11.24 -10.64
C THR A 162 -9.14 -11.90 -9.69
N ASP A 163 -9.86 -12.94 -10.13
CA ASP A 163 -10.99 -13.49 -9.37
C ASP A 163 -10.57 -13.96 -7.97
N PRO A 164 -9.51 -14.78 -7.79
CA PRO A 164 -9.04 -15.18 -6.47
C PRO A 164 -8.77 -14.00 -5.52
N ASN A 165 -8.22 -12.90 -6.04
CA ASN A 165 -7.89 -11.71 -5.26
C ASN A 165 -9.14 -10.91 -4.88
N ARG A 166 -10.04 -10.65 -5.82
CA ARG A 166 -11.31 -9.94 -5.55
C ARG A 166 -12.26 -10.74 -4.68
N ILE A 167 -12.31 -12.06 -4.84
CA ILE A 167 -13.08 -12.97 -3.97
C ILE A 167 -12.52 -12.91 -2.55
N THR A 168 -11.19 -12.89 -2.38
CA THR A 168 -10.55 -12.72 -1.07
C THR A 168 -10.87 -11.35 -0.47
N TRP A 169 -10.89 -10.29 -1.26
CA TRP A 169 -11.26 -8.94 -0.82
C TRP A 169 -12.70 -8.85 -0.28
N MET A 170 -13.64 -9.58 -0.90
CA MET A 170 -15.05 -9.54 -0.52
C MET A 170 -15.47 -10.62 0.49
N SER A 171 -14.70 -11.69 0.65
CA SER A 171 -15.08 -12.84 1.49
C SER A 171 -14.01 -13.33 2.47
N GLY A 172 -12.75 -12.99 2.23
CA GLY A 172 -11.61 -13.38 3.06
C GLY A 172 -11.00 -14.74 2.73
N SER A 173 -11.46 -15.44 1.70
CA SER A 173 -10.91 -16.76 1.33
C SER A 173 -11.19 -17.11 -0.12
N VAL A 174 -10.34 -17.98 -0.67
CA VAL A 174 -10.57 -18.71 -1.93
C VAL A 174 -10.91 -20.19 -1.73
N ASN A 175 -11.24 -20.56 -0.49
CA ASN A 175 -11.73 -21.90 -0.15
C ASN A 175 -10.75 -23.05 -0.46
N ILE A 176 -9.44 -22.81 -0.37
CA ILE A 176 -8.43 -23.85 -0.58
C ILE A 176 -8.45 -24.90 0.55
N PRO A 177 -8.04 -26.16 0.29
CA PRO A 177 -7.97 -27.20 1.30
C PRO A 177 -7.22 -26.79 2.57
N GLY A 178 -7.81 -27.06 3.73
CA GLY A 178 -7.25 -26.72 5.04
C GLY A 178 -7.50 -25.28 5.48
N SER A 179 -8.12 -24.44 4.64
CA SER A 179 -8.64 -23.14 5.07
C SER A 179 -9.81 -23.31 6.05
N PRO A 180 -10.17 -22.27 6.83
CA PRO A 180 -11.36 -22.31 7.67
C PRO A 180 -12.67 -22.56 6.91
N THR A 181 -12.74 -22.19 5.63
CA THR A 181 -13.91 -22.40 4.77
C THR A 181 -13.93 -23.79 4.10
N ASN A 182 -12.78 -24.45 3.99
CA ASN A 182 -12.63 -25.80 3.42
C ASN A 182 -11.71 -26.71 4.26
N PRO A 183 -12.05 -26.98 5.54
CA PRO A 183 -11.14 -27.65 6.47
C PRO A 183 -10.85 -29.11 6.10
N ASP A 184 -11.76 -29.78 5.39
CA ASP A 184 -11.59 -31.17 4.96
C ASP A 184 -11.15 -31.32 3.50
N GLY A 185 -10.96 -30.19 2.79
CA GLY A 185 -10.52 -30.15 1.40
C GLY A 185 -11.54 -30.68 0.39
N LYS A 186 -12.81 -30.90 0.77
CA LYS A 186 -13.84 -31.42 -0.13
C LYS A 186 -14.66 -30.33 -0.82
N GLY A 187 -14.58 -29.10 -0.33
CA GLY A 187 -15.18 -27.93 -0.98
C GLY A 187 -14.42 -27.52 -2.25
N GLY A 188 -15.09 -26.79 -3.12
CA GLY A 188 -14.50 -26.24 -4.34
C GLY A 188 -13.68 -24.99 -4.06
N MET A 189 -12.41 -24.96 -4.48
CA MET A 189 -11.53 -23.80 -4.40
C MET A 189 -11.53 -22.98 -5.69
N ILE A 190 -10.91 -21.80 -5.66
CA ILE A 190 -10.72 -20.92 -6.82
C ILE A 190 -9.30 -20.33 -6.82
N ILE A 191 -8.54 -20.55 -7.88
CA ILE A 191 -7.18 -20.03 -8.03
C ILE A 191 -6.91 -19.45 -9.43
N ASP A 192 -7.95 -19.32 -10.23
CA ASP A 192 -7.93 -18.74 -11.57
C ASP A 192 -9.25 -18.00 -11.84
N ASN A 193 -9.34 -17.31 -12.96
CA ASN A 193 -10.57 -16.63 -13.38
C ASN A 193 -11.57 -17.66 -13.93
N SER A 194 -12.64 -17.93 -13.18
CA SER A 194 -13.61 -18.99 -13.53
C SER A 194 -15.05 -18.55 -13.29
N ALA A 195 -15.79 -18.39 -14.41
CA ALA A 195 -17.18 -17.96 -14.43
C ALA A 195 -18.15 -19.05 -14.93
N THR A 196 -17.67 -20.30 -15.08
CA THR A 196 -18.49 -21.40 -15.62
C THR A 196 -19.04 -22.29 -14.50
N PRO A 197 -20.37 -22.51 -14.42
CA PRO A 197 -20.96 -23.42 -13.43
C PRO A 197 -20.37 -24.82 -13.44
N GLY A 198 -19.98 -25.30 -12.26
CA GLY A 198 -19.27 -26.55 -12.07
C GLY A 198 -17.85 -26.32 -11.57
N CYS A 199 -16.99 -27.32 -11.72
CA CYS A 199 -15.57 -27.21 -11.45
C CYS A 199 -14.79 -27.62 -12.69
N GLU A 200 -13.69 -26.92 -12.97
CA GLU A 200 -12.80 -27.26 -14.10
C GLU A 200 -12.14 -28.64 -13.91
N ALA A 201 -11.82 -28.99 -12.66
CA ALA A 201 -11.38 -30.31 -12.24
C ALA A 201 -11.94 -30.61 -10.83
N PRO A 202 -11.82 -31.85 -10.30
CA PRO A 202 -12.37 -32.18 -8.98
C PRO A 202 -11.91 -31.20 -7.88
N GLY A 203 -12.83 -30.36 -7.42
CA GLY A 203 -12.59 -29.36 -6.37
C GLY A 203 -11.77 -28.13 -6.79
N LEU A 204 -11.41 -27.97 -8.07
CA LEU A 204 -10.59 -26.88 -8.59
C LEU A 204 -11.42 -25.93 -9.47
N ASN A 205 -11.26 -24.63 -9.23
CA ASN A 205 -11.92 -23.53 -9.95
C ASN A 205 -13.43 -23.78 -10.05
N CYS A 206 -14.06 -23.89 -8.88
CA CYS A 206 -15.47 -24.24 -8.75
C CYS A 206 -16.36 -23.01 -8.59
N PHE A 207 -17.43 -22.92 -9.36
CA PHE A 207 -18.44 -21.87 -9.31
C PHE A 207 -19.86 -22.48 -9.37
N PRO A 208 -20.86 -21.97 -8.63
CA PRO A 208 -20.83 -20.80 -7.74
C PRO A 208 -20.16 -21.06 -6.39
N PHE A 209 -19.75 -19.99 -5.72
CA PHE A 209 -19.16 -20.03 -4.38
C PHE A 209 -20.25 -20.05 -3.29
N VAL A 210 -19.97 -20.64 -2.13
CA VAL A 210 -21.03 -20.96 -1.13
C VAL A 210 -20.70 -20.59 0.31
N TRP A 211 -19.49 -20.09 0.60
CA TRP A 211 -19.18 -19.60 1.94
C TRP A 211 -19.71 -18.18 2.15
N LYS A 212 -19.86 -17.80 3.42
CA LYS A 212 -20.40 -16.49 3.79
C LYS A 212 -19.41 -15.38 3.42
N THR A 213 -19.88 -14.38 2.68
CA THR A 213 -19.09 -13.19 2.30
C THR A 213 -19.03 -12.18 3.44
N PHE A 214 -18.10 -11.22 3.38
CA PHE A 214 -17.99 -10.18 4.39
C PHE A 214 -19.20 -9.23 4.45
N PRO A 215 -19.79 -8.77 3.32
CA PRO A 215 -21.02 -7.98 3.36
C PRO A 215 -22.20 -8.65 4.09
N GLU A 216 -22.29 -9.98 4.09
CA GLU A 216 -23.32 -10.70 4.87
C GLU A 216 -23.12 -10.52 6.39
N TYR A 217 -21.88 -10.40 6.88
CA TYR A 217 -21.63 -10.06 8.29
C TYR A 217 -22.07 -8.63 8.62
N LEU A 218 -21.91 -7.69 7.66
CA LEU A 218 -22.39 -6.32 7.84
C LEU A 218 -23.92 -6.26 7.87
N GLU A 219 -24.57 -6.98 6.95
CA GLU A 219 -26.04 -7.06 6.91
C GLU A 219 -26.61 -7.62 8.21
N ASP A 220 -26.06 -8.73 8.70
CA ASP A 220 -26.50 -9.36 9.96
C ASP A 220 -26.33 -8.44 11.17
N ALA A 221 -25.31 -7.58 11.17
CA ALA A 221 -25.05 -6.62 12.24
C ALA A 221 -25.84 -5.31 12.09
N GLY A 222 -26.63 -5.16 11.03
CA GLY A 222 -27.38 -3.93 10.74
C GLY A 222 -26.49 -2.75 10.35
N ILE A 223 -25.28 -3.01 9.86
CA ILE A 223 -24.39 -1.98 9.29
C ILE A 223 -24.85 -1.69 7.86
N SER A 224 -25.05 -0.42 7.51
CA SER A 224 -25.47 -0.08 6.15
C SER A 224 -24.32 -0.27 5.16
N TRP A 225 -24.60 -0.92 4.04
CA TRP A 225 -23.62 -1.15 3.00
C TRP A 225 -24.20 -1.12 1.59
N GLN A 226 -23.36 -0.88 0.59
CA GLN A 226 -23.73 -0.86 -0.83
C GLN A 226 -22.51 -1.16 -1.72
N VAL A 227 -22.72 -1.94 -2.77
CA VAL A 227 -21.83 -2.01 -3.94
C VAL A 227 -22.32 -0.99 -4.98
N TRP A 228 -21.42 -0.11 -5.41
CA TRP A 228 -21.63 0.90 -6.43
C TRP A 228 -20.95 0.45 -7.72
N GLN A 229 -21.75 0.17 -8.74
CA GLN A 229 -21.30 -0.35 -10.03
C GLN A 229 -22.32 -0.01 -11.11
N ASP A 230 -21.85 0.11 -12.34
CA ASP A 230 -22.68 0.19 -13.55
C ASP A 230 -22.93 -1.22 -14.12
N PHE A 231 -23.72 -1.30 -15.19
CA PHE A 231 -23.89 -2.56 -15.94
C PHE A 231 -22.59 -3.03 -16.60
N ASP A 232 -21.66 -2.12 -16.86
CA ASP A 232 -20.25 -2.41 -17.13
C ASP A 232 -19.52 -2.41 -15.80
N ASN A 233 -19.23 -3.61 -15.28
CA ASN A 233 -18.43 -3.78 -14.08
C ASN A 233 -17.25 -4.73 -14.30
N PHE A 234 -16.94 -5.04 -15.57
CA PHE A 234 -15.88 -5.98 -15.97
C PHE A 234 -15.89 -7.35 -15.28
N GLU A 235 -17.05 -7.80 -14.80
CA GLU A 235 -17.21 -9.02 -13.98
C GLU A 235 -16.49 -8.96 -12.61
N ASP A 236 -16.00 -7.79 -12.20
CA ASP A 236 -15.20 -7.57 -10.99
C ASP A 236 -16.01 -7.57 -9.68
N ASN A 237 -17.34 -7.59 -9.75
CA ASN A 237 -18.19 -7.78 -8.58
C ASN A 237 -18.37 -9.26 -8.25
N MET A 238 -17.43 -9.76 -7.46
CA MET A 238 -17.40 -11.16 -7.06
C MET A 238 -18.59 -11.60 -6.21
N LEU A 239 -19.40 -10.70 -5.63
CA LEU A 239 -20.63 -11.11 -4.95
C LEU A 239 -21.61 -11.80 -5.90
N ALA A 240 -21.66 -11.40 -7.18
CA ALA A 240 -22.51 -12.04 -8.18
C ALA A 240 -22.14 -13.53 -8.42
N TYR A 241 -20.96 -13.95 -7.95
CA TYR A 241 -20.45 -15.31 -8.12
C TYR A 241 -20.82 -16.26 -6.98
N PHE A 242 -21.42 -15.74 -5.91
CA PHE A 242 -21.86 -16.54 -4.77
C PHE A 242 -23.32 -16.99 -4.94
N GLU A 243 -23.60 -18.25 -4.62
CA GLU A 243 -24.93 -18.87 -4.78
C GLU A 243 -26.02 -18.06 -4.05
N GLN A 244 -25.73 -17.57 -2.84
CA GLN A 244 -26.68 -16.78 -2.04
C GLN A 244 -27.05 -15.43 -2.67
N TYR A 245 -26.22 -14.87 -3.56
CA TYR A 245 -26.53 -13.65 -4.31
C TYR A 245 -27.22 -13.93 -5.64
N GLN A 246 -26.92 -15.07 -6.27
CA GLN A 246 -27.59 -15.53 -7.49
C GLN A 246 -29.04 -15.94 -7.21
N THR A 247 -29.28 -16.55 -6.06
CA THR A 247 -30.59 -17.04 -5.63
C THR A 247 -31.37 -16.04 -4.77
N ALA A 248 -30.78 -14.88 -4.47
CA ALA A 248 -31.38 -13.83 -3.67
C ALA A 248 -32.71 -13.34 -4.26
N GLN A 249 -33.77 -13.32 -3.43
CA GLN A 249 -35.09 -12.86 -3.86
C GLN A 249 -35.06 -11.37 -4.26
N ASN A 250 -35.88 -11.01 -5.24
CA ASN A 250 -36.08 -9.61 -5.61
C ASN A 250 -36.49 -8.77 -4.39
N GLY A 251 -35.80 -7.66 -4.16
CA GLY A 251 -36.02 -6.78 -3.01
C GLY A 251 -35.28 -7.17 -1.74
N SER A 252 -34.60 -8.32 -1.70
CA SER A 252 -33.70 -8.67 -0.58
C SER A 252 -32.48 -7.74 -0.54
N ALA A 253 -31.84 -7.63 0.64
CA ALA A 253 -30.64 -6.83 0.81
C ALA A 253 -29.48 -7.32 -0.07
N LEU A 254 -29.26 -8.64 -0.16
CA LEU A 254 -28.19 -9.20 -0.99
C LEU A 254 -28.37 -8.84 -2.48
N ARG A 255 -29.62 -8.89 -2.98
CA ARG A 255 -29.93 -8.48 -4.35
C ARG A 255 -29.80 -6.95 -4.52
N HIS A 256 -30.39 -6.17 -3.62
CA HIS A 256 -30.46 -4.72 -3.78
C HIS A 256 -29.15 -3.99 -3.51
N LYS A 257 -28.37 -4.44 -2.51
CA LYS A 257 -27.12 -3.80 -2.07
C LYS A 257 -25.88 -4.43 -2.70
N GLY A 258 -25.89 -5.74 -2.98
CA GLY A 258 -24.71 -6.47 -3.44
C GLY A 258 -24.69 -6.86 -4.91
N ASN A 259 -25.85 -7.04 -5.54
CA ASN A 259 -25.96 -7.47 -6.94
C ASN A 259 -27.03 -6.67 -7.70
N SER A 260 -26.88 -5.34 -7.65
CA SER A 260 -27.67 -4.35 -8.39
C SER A 260 -26.75 -3.36 -9.11
N TYR A 261 -27.32 -2.46 -9.90
CA TYR A 261 -26.58 -1.53 -10.77
C TYR A 261 -27.01 -0.09 -10.53
N PRO A 262 -26.73 0.50 -9.34
CA PRO A 262 -27.08 1.89 -9.06
C PRO A 262 -26.23 2.89 -9.86
N GLY A 263 -25.09 2.46 -10.40
CA GLY A 263 -24.14 3.28 -11.12
C GLY A 263 -23.23 4.14 -10.23
N LEU A 264 -22.11 4.59 -10.79
CA LEU A 264 -21.18 5.48 -10.07
C LEU A 264 -21.74 6.90 -9.89
N ASP A 265 -22.65 7.35 -10.76
CA ASP A 265 -23.34 8.63 -10.58
C ASP A 265 -24.16 8.67 -9.28
N ALA A 266 -24.83 7.57 -8.92
CA ALA A 266 -25.54 7.49 -7.65
C ALA A 266 -24.59 7.55 -6.44
N PHE A 267 -23.38 6.99 -6.57
CA PHE A 267 -22.33 7.14 -5.55
C PHE A 267 -21.89 8.62 -5.43
N TYR A 268 -21.62 9.29 -6.55
CA TYR A 268 -21.22 10.70 -6.56
C TYR A 268 -22.31 11.59 -5.94
N GLU A 269 -23.58 11.32 -6.25
CA GLU A 269 -24.70 12.02 -5.63
C GLU A 269 -24.80 11.77 -4.12
N ALA A 270 -24.64 10.52 -3.67
CA ALA A 270 -24.68 10.18 -2.26
C ALA A 270 -23.52 10.84 -1.50
N ALA A 271 -22.32 10.84 -2.08
CA ALA A 271 -21.16 11.55 -1.53
C ALA A 271 -21.43 13.06 -1.44
N ALA A 272 -21.94 13.69 -2.50
CA ALA A 272 -22.26 15.12 -2.51
C ALA A 272 -23.33 15.51 -1.45
N LYS A 273 -24.25 14.59 -1.14
CA LYS A 273 -25.29 14.76 -0.11
C LYS A 273 -24.81 14.42 1.31
N GLY A 274 -23.65 13.79 1.47
CA GLY A 274 -23.17 13.27 2.77
C GLY A 274 -23.99 12.09 3.28
N THR A 275 -24.56 11.30 2.38
CA THR A 275 -25.50 10.19 2.71
C THR A 275 -24.95 8.83 2.30
N LEU A 276 -23.62 8.68 2.27
CA LEU A 276 -23.02 7.39 1.97
C LEU A 276 -23.44 6.33 3.01
N PRO A 277 -23.54 5.05 2.64
CA PRO A 277 -23.60 3.95 3.59
C PRO A 277 -22.36 3.94 4.49
N GLN A 278 -22.44 3.18 5.59
CA GLN A 278 -21.30 3.03 6.48
C GLN A 278 -20.13 2.31 5.80
N VAL A 279 -20.41 1.33 4.94
CA VAL A 279 -19.41 0.63 4.13
C VAL A 279 -19.84 0.61 2.66
N SER A 280 -18.99 1.13 1.77
CA SER A 280 -19.24 1.16 0.33
C SER A 280 -18.15 0.43 -0.41
N TRP A 281 -18.51 -0.36 -1.41
CA TRP A 281 -17.59 -0.90 -2.41
C TRP A 281 -17.81 -0.21 -3.74
N ILE A 282 -16.73 0.15 -4.42
CA ILE A 282 -16.77 0.69 -5.78
C ILE A 282 -16.16 -0.34 -6.72
N VAL A 283 -16.93 -0.70 -7.76
CA VAL A 283 -16.46 -1.50 -8.88
C VAL A 283 -16.57 -0.63 -10.14
N GLY A 284 -15.43 -0.39 -10.78
CA GLY A 284 -15.33 0.47 -11.95
C GLY A 284 -15.72 -0.25 -13.25
N PRO A 285 -15.99 0.51 -14.34
CA PRO A 285 -16.17 -0.07 -15.66
C PRO A 285 -14.85 -0.57 -16.24
N GLN A 286 -14.92 -1.50 -17.19
CA GLN A 286 -13.75 -2.12 -17.82
C GLN A 286 -12.72 -1.09 -18.30
N GLU A 287 -13.13 -0.10 -19.10
CA GLU A 287 -12.21 0.87 -19.72
C GLU A 287 -11.55 1.83 -18.73
N GLN A 288 -12.06 1.95 -17.49
CA GLN A 288 -11.45 2.74 -16.42
C GLN A 288 -10.81 1.89 -15.32
N SER A 289 -10.83 0.56 -15.45
CA SER A 289 -10.24 -0.36 -14.47
C SER A 289 -8.71 -0.30 -14.43
N GLU A 290 -8.08 0.16 -15.52
CA GLU A 290 -6.63 0.02 -15.79
C GLU A 290 -6.17 -1.40 -16.20
N HIS A 291 -7.06 -2.41 -16.28
CA HIS A 291 -6.67 -3.73 -16.82
C HIS A 291 -6.11 -3.57 -18.24
N PRO A 292 -4.85 -3.94 -18.55
CA PRO A 292 -4.31 -3.76 -19.90
C PRO A 292 -5.18 -4.47 -20.96
N PRO A 293 -5.49 -3.83 -22.11
CA PRO A 293 -4.92 -2.60 -22.64
C PRO A 293 -5.64 -1.30 -22.20
N ASN A 294 -6.51 -1.33 -21.20
CA ASN A 294 -7.16 -0.13 -20.66
C ASN A 294 -6.13 0.78 -19.98
N LEU A 295 -6.31 2.09 -20.16
CA LEU A 295 -5.23 3.04 -19.97
C LEU A 295 -5.07 3.46 -18.49
N PRO A 296 -3.83 3.56 -17.96
CA PRO A 296 -3.56 4.20 -16.67
C PRO A 296 -4.23 5.57 -16.55
N LYS A 297 -4.17 6.41 -17.59
CA LYS A 297 -4.79 7.75 -17.55
C LYS A 297 -6.32 7.70 -17.39
N ASP A 298 -7.00 6.70 -17.94
CA ASP A 298 -8.46 6.60 -17.87
C ASP A 298 -8.89 6.09 -16.49
N GLY A 299 -8.11 5.19 -15.88
CA GLY A 299 -8.28 4.86 -14.47
C GLY A 299 -7.87 5.97 -13.52
N ALA A 300 -6.86 6.78 -13.85
CA ALA A 300 -6.51 7.99 -13.10
C ALA A 300 -7.69 8.97 -13.05
N TRP A 301 -8.45 9.09 -14.14
CA TRP A 301 -9.66 9.88 -14.18
C TRP A 301 -10.71 9.35 -13.20
N LEU A 302 -10.96 8.04 -13.19
CA LEU A 302 -11.91 7.43 -12.25
C LEU A 302 -11.46 7.60 -10.79
N GLN A 303 -10.19 7.31 -10.48
CA GLN A 303 -9.61 7.55 -9.16
C GLN A 303 -9.78 9.00 -8.73
N LYS A 304 -9.49 9.96 -9.62
CA LYS A 304 -9.68 11.37 -9.33
C LYS A 304 -11.15 11.70 -9.07
N LYS A 305 -12.10 11.16 -9.84
CA LYS A 305 -13.54 11.40 -9.64
C LYS A 305 -14.01 10.89 -8.29
N VAL A 306 -13.57 9.70 -7.88
CA VAL A 306 -13.87 9.13 -6.56
C VAL A 306 -13.23 9.97 -5.44
N VAL A 307 -11.95 10.33 -5.56
CA VAL A 307 -11.25 11.18 -4.58
C VAL A 307 -11.89 12.56 -4.47
N ASP A 308 -12.25 13.20 -5.59
CA ASP A 308 -12.94 14.48 -5.61
C ASP A 308 -14.33 14.38 -4.97
N ALA A 309 -15.09 13.31 -5.24
CA ALA A 309 -16.41 13.10 -4.65
C ALA A 309 -16.34 12.99 -3.12
N ILE A 310 -15.37 12.22 -2.61
CA ILE A 310 -15.16 12.07 -1.16
C ILE A 310 -14.63 13.36 -0.53
N THR A 311 -13.56 13.94 -1.09
CA THR A 311 -12.95 15.14 -0.50
C THR A 311 -13.87 16.36 -0.57
N ASN A 312 -14.77 16.45 -1.55
CA ASN A 312 -15.77 17.51 -1.64
C ASN A 312 -17.08 17.21 -0.90
N SER A 313 -17.24 16.00 -0.38
CA SER A 313 -18.40 15.64 0.45
C SER A 313 -18.45 16.48 1.73
N PRO A 314 -19.64 16.86 2.21
CA PRO A 314 -19.80 17.39 3.57
C PRO A 314 -19.39 16.38 4.66
N ALA A 315 -19.23 15.09 4.33
CA ALA A 315 -18.81 14.02 5.24
C ALA A 315 -17.31 13.68 5.11
N TYR A 316 -16.49 14.48 4.42
CA TYR A 316 -15.05 14.20 4.26
C TYR A 316 -14.33 14.04 5.60
N ASP A 317 -14.74 14.80 6.61
CA ASP A 317 -14.11 14.78 7.94
C ASP A 317 -14.36 13.51 8.74
N GLU A 318 -15.25 12.65 8.26
CA GLU A 318 -15.61 11.35 8.86
C GLU A 318 -15.50 10.18 7.87
N THR A 319 -14.86 10.39 6.71
CA THR A 319 -14.74 9.37 5.66
C THR A 319 -13.32 8.83 5.51
N VAL A 320 -13.23 7.53 5.26
CA VAL A 320 -12.01 6.84 4.82
C VAL A 320 -12.27 6.25 3.44
N LEU A 321 -11.42 6.58 2.48
CA LEU A 321 -11.35 5.92 1.17
C LEU A 321 -10.05 5.10 1.10
N ILE A 322 -10.15 3.82 0.78
CA ILE A 322 -9.02 2.94 0.51
C ILE A 322 -9.08 2.60 -0.98
N ILE A 323 -8.03 2.98 -1.71
CA ILE A 323 -7.83 2.58 -3.11
C ILE A 323 -6.78 1.46 -3.12
N SER A 324 -7.14 0.32 -3.67
CA SER A 324 -6.31 -0.88 -3.81
C SER A 324 -6.25 -1.32 -5.27
N TYR A 325 -5.33 -2.22 -5.58
CA TYR A 325 -5.31 -2.98 -6.84
C TYR A 325 -5.45 -4.48 -6.53
N ASP A 326 -6.10 -5.19 -7.42
CA ASP A 326 -6.40 -6.62 -7.27
C ASP A 326 -5.12 -7.48 -7.38
N GLU A 327 -4.29 -7.30 -8.42
CA GLU A 327 -3.03 -8.00 -8.64
C GLU A 327 -2.04 -7.16 -9.47
N GLN A 328 -0.90 -7.75 -9.86
CA GLN A 328 0.25 -7.07 -10.47
C GLN A 328 0.20 -6.86 -11.99
N GLY A 329 -0.63 -7.54 -12.78
CA GLY A 329 -0.90 -7.26 -14.21
C GLY A 329 0.16 -7.69 -15.22
N GLY A 330 1.04 -8.59 -14.81
CA GLY A 330 2.24 -9.00 -15.53
C GLY A 330 3.40 -8.02 -15.38
N TRP A 331 3.35 -7.13 -14.38
CA TRP A 331 4.38 -6.16 -14.07
C TRP A 331 5.23 -6.64 -12.87
N ALA A 332 6.55 -6.58 -13.02
CA ALA A 332 7.47 -7.06 -12.01
C ALA A 332 7.50 -6.15 -10.77
N ASP A 333 7.64 -6.78 -9.60
CA ASP A 333 8.01 -6.13 -8.34
C ASP A 333 9.25 -6.83 -7.76
N HIS A 334 10.17 -6.05 -7.18
CA HIS A 334 11.42 -6.58 -6.65
C HIS A 334 11.30 -7.21 -5.26
N VAL A 335 10.25 -6.89 -4.51
CA VAL A 335 10.03 -7.44 -3.18
C VAL A 335 9.39 -8.80 -3.33
N VAL A 336 10.18 -9.83 -3.04
CA VAL A 336 9.70 -11.21 -3.06
C VAL A 336 8.56 -11.37 -2.04
N PRO A 337 7.45 -12.04 -2.43
CA PRO A 337 6.31 -12.28 -1.56
C PRO A 337 6.69 -12.92 -0.23
N VAL A 338 6.22 -12.33 0.88
CA VAL A 338 6.41 -12.86 2.23
C VAL A 338 5.28 -13.81 2.55
N VAL A 339 5.54 -15.10 2.37
CA VAL A 339 4.55 -16.18 2.50
C VAL A 339 4.64 -16.89 3.85
N ALA A 340 3.57 -17.57 4.25
CA ALA A 340 3.56 -18.39 5.45
C ALA A 340 4.62 -19.52 5.38
N PRO A 341 5.09 -20.05 6.52
CA PRO A 341 5.91 -21.26 6.52
C PRO A 341 5.22 -22.43 5.78
N GLN A 342 6.00 -23.22 5.04
CA GLN A 342 5.47 -24.38 4.32
C GLN A 342 4.72 -25.32 5.25
N GLY A 343 3.53 -25.76 4.82
CA GLY A 343 2.64 -26.63 5.60
C GLY A 343 1.67 -25.88 6.52
N THR A 344 1.69 -24.54 6.52
CA THR A 344 0.67 -23.75 7.22
C THR A 344 -0.72 -24.02 6.62
N PRO A 345 -1.70 -24.47 7.42
CA PRO A 345 -3.05 -24.80 6.91
C PRO A 345 -3.72 -23.61 6.22
N GLY A 346 -4.24 -23.83 5.00
CA GLY A 346 -4.92 -22.80 4.23
C GLY A 346 -4.00 -21.72 3.63
N GLU A 347 -2.68 -21.90 3.67
CA GLU A 347 -1.70 -20.99 3.05
C GLU A 347 -0.78 -21.68 2.03
N TRP A 348 -0.80 -23.01 1.98
CA TRP A 348 -0.02 -23.83 1.06
C TRP A 348 -0.91 -24.91 0.48
N LEU A 349 -0.63 -25.28 -0.77
CA LEU A 349 -1.30 -26.37 -1.45
C LEU A 349 -0.29 -27.09 -2.35
N LYS A 350 -0.57 -28.37 -2.60
CA LYS A 350 0.05 -29.04 -3.72
C LYS A 350 -0.51 -28.44 -5.00
N ASP A 351 0.36 -27.91 -5.85
CA ASP A 351 0.03 -27.28 -7.12
C ASP A 351 -0.90 -28.21 -7.93
N PRO A 352 -2.17 -27.79 -8.15
CA PRO A 352 -3.15 -28.63 -8.81
C PRO A 352 -2.83 -28.88 -10.28
N TYR A 353 -1.97 -28.05 -10.88
CA TYR A 353 -1.50 -28.24 -12.26
C TYR A 353 -0.21 -29.08 -12.34
N ASN A 354 0.35 -29.51 -11.21
CA ASN A 354 1.54 -30.36 -11.11
C ASN A 354 2.77 -29.81 -11.87
N GLN A 355 2.96 -28.48 -11.82
CA GLN A 355 4.09 -27.77 -12.42
C GLN A 355 5.18 -27.47 -11.39
N PHE A 356 4.82 -27.16 -10.14
CA PHE A 356 5.76 -26.61 -9.14
C PHE A 356 5.88 -27.41 -7.83
N GLY A 357 5.07 -28.45 -7.63
CA GLY A 357 5.07 -29.22 -6.38
C GLY A 357 4.23 -28.54 -5.30
N ASP A 358 4.76 -28.36 -4.09
CA ASP A 358 4.06 -27.60 -3.04
C ASP A 358 4.36 -26.11 -3.21
N VAL A 359 3.31 -25.29 -3.25
CA VAL A 359 3.41 -23.85 -3.50
C VAL A 359 2.62 -23.03 -2.49
N PRO A 360 3.07 -21.80 -2.18
CA PRO A 360 2.32 -20.89 -1.34
C PRO A 360 1.10 -20.36 -2.10
N LEU A 361 0.00 -20.14 -1.38
CA LEU A 361 -1.17 -19.45 -1.93
C LEU A 361 -0.90 -17.94 -2.11
N GLY A 362 -0.16 -17.36 -1.16
CA GLY A 362 0.16 -15.95 -1.07
C GLY A 362 0.61 -15.57 0.35
N PRO A 363 0.60 -14.28 0.74
CA PRO A 363 0.39 -13.09 -0.08
C PRO A 363 1.28 -13.11 -1.33
N GLY A 364 0.83 -12.48 -2.41
CA GLY A 364 1.57 -12.42 -3.68
C GLY A 364 2.44 -11.19 -3.79
N TRP A 365 2.63 -10.72 -5.03
CA TRP A 365 3.42 -9.53 -5.34
C TRP A 365 2.79 -8.24 -4.81
N ARG A 366 3.61 -7.21 -4.60
CA ARG A 366 3.13 -5.92 -4.10
C ARG A 366 2.28 -5.20 -5.13
N THR A 367 1.19 -4.61 -4.67
CA THR A 367 0.29 -3.78 -5.46
C THR A 367 0.10 -2.42 -4.80
N PRO A 368 -0.20 -1.34 -5.55
CA PRO A 368 -0.46 -0.05 -4.94
C PRO A 368 -1.64 -0.07 -3.98
N ARG A 369 -1.47 0.64 -2.86
CA ARG A 369 -2.56 1.00 -1.96
C ARG A 369 -2.36 2.39 -1.40
N PHE A 370 -3.43 3.19 -1.40
CA PHE A 370 -3.45 4.50 -0.76
C PHE A 370 -4.68 4.64 0.13
N ILE A 371 -4.51 5.34 1.24
CA ILE A 371 -5.58 5.58 2.21
C ILE A 371 -5.83 7.07 2.26
N ILE A 372 -6.98 7.51 1.73
CA ILE A 372 -7.41 8.89 1.59
C ILE A 372 -8.37 9.22 2.75
N SER A 373 -7.91 10.05 3.67
CA SER A 373 -8.66 10.50 4.83
C SER A 373 -7.97 11.72 5.48
N PRO A 374 -8.67 12.60 6.20
CA PRO A 374 -8.02 13.68 6.94
C PRO A 374 -6.90 13.19 7.88
N TRP A 375 -7.08 12.01 8.47
CA TRP A 375 -6.13 11.38 9.40
C TRP A 375 -4.91 10.73 8.72
N THR A 376 -4.87 10.69 7.38
CA THR A 376 -3.76 10.09 6.61
C THR A 376 -3.04 11.10 5.71
N ARG A 377 -3.40 12.39 5.78
CA ARG A 377 -2.74 13.47 5.03
C ARG A 377 -1.25 13.58 5.38
N GLY A 378 -0.47 14.18 4.48
CA GLY A 378 0.94 14.54 4.71
C GLY A 378 1.97 13.75 3.92
N GLY A 379 1.55 12.91 2.96
CA GLY A 379 2.47 12.17 2.10
C GLY A 379 3.25 11.08 2.85
N ASN A 380 2.62 10.43 3.83
CA ASN A 380 3.25 9.42 4.67
C ASN A 380 3.43 8.10 3.92
N VAL A 381 4.28 7.23 4.47
CA VAL A 381 4.43 5.84 4.03
C VAL A 381 4.03 4.88 5.16
N PHE A 382 3.16 3.94 4.84
CA PHE A 382 2.73 2.87 5.75
C PHE A 382 3.47 1.58 5.41
N THR A 383 4.14 0.99 6.41
CA THR A 383 5.16 -0.03 6.16
C THR A 383 4.82 -1.43 6.65
N GLU A 384 3.65 -1.62 7.28
CA GLU A 384 3.22 -2.95 7.74
C GLU A 384 2.83 -3.81 6.53
N PHE A 385 3.04 -5.12 6.66
CA PHE A 385 2.53 -6.09 5.69
C PHE A 385 1.01 -6.00 5.63
N ALA A 386 0.48 -5.82 4.43
CA ALA A 386 -0.96 -5.78 4.19
C ALA A 386 -1.31 -6.55 2.92
N ASP A 387 -2.53 -7.07 2.87
CA ASP A 387 -3.13 -7.63 1.66
C ASP A 387 -4.61 -7.23 1.57
N HIS A 388 -5.42 -7.81 0.68
CA HIS A 388 -6.84 -7.44 0.58
C HIS A 388 -7.64 -7.84 1.83
N THR A 389 -7.17 -8.81 2.62
CA THR A 389 -7.80 -9.14 3.90
C THR A 389 -7.64 -8.03 4.94
N SER A 390 -6.62 -7.16 4.80
CA SER A 390 -6.44 -5.99 5.65
C SER A 390 -7.59 -4.98 5.55
N ASP A 391 -8.26 -4.89 4.40
CA ASP A 391 -9.44 -4.01 4.23
C ASP A 391 -10.62 -4.53 5.05
N ILE A 392 -10.84 -5.86 5.03
CA ILE A 392 -11.81 -6.53 5.90
C ILE A 392 -11.46 -6.28 7.37
N GLN A 393 -10.21 -6.53 7.76
CA GLN A 393 -9.77 -6.36 9.15
C GLN A 393 -9.92 -4.91 9.63
N PHE A 394 -9.70 -3.91 8.78
CA PHE A 394 -9.97 -2.51 9.11
C PHE A 394 -11.45 -2.27 9.44
N VAL A 395 -12.36 -2.81 8.63
CA VAL A 395 -13.81 -2.72 8.90
C VAL A 395 -14.20 -3.50 10.17
N GLU A 396 -13.57 -4.65 10.45
CA GLU A 396 -13.78 -5.40 11.72
C GLU A 396 -13.41 -4.53 12.94
N GLU A 397 -12.23 -3.88 12.92
CA GLU A 397 -11.78 -2.99 14.00
C GLU A 397 -12.70 -1.78 14.15
N TRP A 398 -13.11 -1.19 13.02
CA TRP A 398 -14.05 -0.07 13.02
C TRP A 398 -15.41 -0.46 13.60
N ALA A 399 -15.94 -1.62 13.22
CA ALA A 399 -17.21 -2.13 13.72
C ALA A 399 -17.12 -2.42 15.22
N ALA A 400 -16.02 -3.03 15.67
CA ALA A 400 -15.76 -3.27 17.09
C ALA A 400 -15.66 -1.96 17.89
N ALA A 401 -14.97 -0.95 17.36
CA ALA A 401 -14.89 0.38 17.95
C ALA A 401 -16.27 1.05 18.08
N HIS A 402 -17.17 0.82 17.12
CA HIS A 402 -18.56 1.29 17.15
C HIS A 402 -19.50 0.44 18.02
N GLY A 403 -19.01 -0.66 18.58
CA GLY A 403 -19.76 -1.52 19.49
C GLY A 403 -20.60 -2.59 18.79
N TYR A 404 -20.51 -2.73 17.46
CA TYR A 404 -21.11 -3.85 16.74
C TYR A 404 -20.52 -5.19 17.23
N LYS A 405 -21.32 -6.25 17.11
CA LYS A 405 -20.95 -7.61 17.54
C LYS A 405 -21.01 -8.55 16.34
N GLU A 406 -20.23 -9.62 16.38
CA GLU A 406 -20.19 -10.65 15.34
C GLU A 406 -19.80 -10.17 13.94
N VAL A 407 -19.20 -8.98 13.79
CA VAL A 407 -18.63 -8.47 12.52
C VAL A 407 -17.17 -8.92 12.40
N ARG A 408 -16.94 -10.22 12.46
CA ARG A 408 -15.61 -10.82 12.28
C ARG A 408 -15.72 -12.03 11.38
N THR A 409 -15.10 -11.98 10.21
CA THR A 409 -15.20 -13.07 9.24
C THR A 409 -14.53 -14.34 9.77
N LYS A 410 -15.17 -15.49 9.56
CA LYS A 410 -14.58 -16.79 9.93
C LYS A 410 -13.72 -17.38 8.82
N ALA A 411 -13.59 -16.68 7.68
CA ALA A 411 -12.91 -17.20 6.50
C ALA A 411 -11.39 -17.02 6.49
N LEU A 412 -10.89 -15.97 7.15
CA LEU A 412 -9.45 -15.67 7.26
C LEU A 412 -8.73 -16.77 8.02
N THR A 413 -7.59 -17.22 7.49
CA THR A 413 -6.67 -18.10 8.22
C THR A 413 -6.11 -17.40 9.45
N GLN A 414 -5.66 -18.18 10.44
CA GLN A 414 -5.00 -17.61 11.62
C GLN A 414 -3.70 -16.88 11.24
N TRP A 415 -2.96 -17.41 10.27
CA TRP A 415 -1.71 -16.78 9.83
C TRP A 415 -1.94 -15.37 9.27
N ARG A 416 -2.95 -15.17 8.41
CA ARG A 416 -3.29 -13.82 7.89
C ARG A 416 -3.67 -12.85 9.01
N ARG A 417 -4.43 -13.31 10.00
CA ARG A 417 -4.82 -12.48 11.15
C ARG A 417 -3.64 -12.07 12.03
N ASP A 418 -2.62 -12.91 12.12
CA ASP A 418 -1.45 -12.67 12.96
C ASP A 418 -0.39 -11.81 12.26
N HIS A 419 -0.35 -11.81 10.93
CA HIS A 419 0.75 -11.22 10.15
C HIS A 419 0.34 -10.07 9.22
N MET A 420 -0.92 -10.01 8.77
CA MET A 420 -1.42 -8.91 7.94
C MET A 420 -2.02 -7.83 8.82
N SER A 421 -1.70 -6.58 8.49
CA SER A 421 -2.19 -5.40 9.20
C SER A 421 -3.71 -5.27 9.13
N ASN A 422 -4.31 -4.68 10.16
CA ASN A 422 -5.69 -4.18 10.14
C ASN A 422 -5.79 -2.71 9.70
N LEU A 423 -4.69 -2.11 9.21
CA LEU A 423 -4.56 -0.75 8.69
C LEU A 423 -4.76 0.39 9.68
N VAL A 424 -5.20 0.13 10.93
CA VAL A 424 -5.48 1.19 11.92
C VAL A 424 -4.25 2.06 12.20
N ASN A 425 -3.06 1.46 12.16
CA ASN A 425 -1.80 2.18 12.38
C ASN A 425 -1.37 3.10 11.23
N ALA A 426 -2.04 3.04 10.08
CA ALA A 426 -1.81 3.99 8.98
C ALA A 426 -2.35 5.40 9.29
N PHE A 427 -3.24 5.51 10.28
CA PHE A 427 -3.92 6.74 10.66
C PHE A 427 -3.21 7.43 11.82
N ASP A 428 -3.19 8.77 11.80
CA ASP A 428 -2.87 9.60 12.96
C ASP A 428 -4.14 10.26 13.48
N PHE A 429 -4.78 9.62 14.46
CA PHE A 429 -6.00 10.13 15.08
C PHE A 429 -5.74 11.24 16.11
N ASP A 430 -4.48 11.39 16.57
CA ASP A 430 -4.11 12.29 17.66
C ASP A 430 -3.53 13.63 17.20
N ASN A 431 -2.97 13.73 15.99
CA ASN A 431 -2.27 14.92 15.52
C ASN A 431 -2.81 15.52 14.22
N VAL A 432 -2.47 16.80 14.03
CA VAL A 432 -2.42 17.46 12.73
C VAL A 432 -1.29 16.85 11.92
N SER A 433 -1.57 16.41 10.71
CA SER A 433 -0.58 15.98 9.74
C SER A 433 0.37 17.14 9.40
N ILE A 434 1.67 16.90 9.58
CA ILE A 434 2.72 17.89 9.28
C ILE A 434 3.14 17.69 7.84
N ARG A 435 2.98 18.71 7.00
CA ARG A 435 3.46 18.64 5.62
C ARG A 435 4.95 18.94 5.55
N PRO A 436 5.70 18.31 4.62
CA PRO A 436 7.14 18.57 4.41
C PRO A 436 7.49 20.05 4.12
N ASP A 437 6.54 20.83 3.60
CA ASP A 437 6.71 22.21 3.18
C ASP A 437 6.34 23.26 4.25
N GLU A 438 5.71 22.86 5.37
CA GLU A 438 5.29 23.82 6.41
C GLU A 438 6.48 24.43 7.17
N ASP A 439 6.29 25.69 7.62
CA ASP A 439 7.27 26.44 8.40
C ASP A 439 7.50 25.79 9.77
N VAL A 440 8.76 25.54 10.09
CA VAL A 440 9.21 24.72 11.23
C VAL A 440 8.68 25.28 12.57
N GLU A 441 8.56 26.61 12.73
CA GLU A 441 7.99 27.21 13.94
C GLU A 441 6.48 26.98 14.09
N LYS A 442 5.74 26.93 12.97
CA LYS A 442 4.31 26.59 12.95
C LYS A 442 4.07 25.10 13.17
N VAL A 443 5.00 24.26 12.73
CA VAL A 443 5.00 22.81 12.97
C VAL A 443 5.20 22.49 14.46
N PHE A 444 6.17 23.12 15.13
CA PHE A 444 6.42 22.87 16.56
C PHE A 444 5.28 23.34 17.47
N SER A 445 4.55 24.38 17.07
CA SER A 445 3.36 24.86 17.80
C SER A 445 2.15 23.94 17.59
N LYS A 446 1.88 23.48 16.35
CA LYS A 446 0.81 22.50 16.05
C LYS A 446 1.06 21.12 16.67
N ALA A 447 2.29 20.60 16.61
CA ALA A 447 2.62 19.26 17.11
C ALA A 447 2.53 19.12 18.64
N ASN A 448 2.52 20.25 19.36
CA ASN A 448 2.32 20.29 20.82
C ASN A 448 0.91 20.77 21.21
N ASP A 449 0.07 21.13 20.23
CA ASP A 449 -1.28 21.61 20.47
C ASP A 449 -2.26 20.43 20.54
N LYS A 450 -2.66 20.09 21.76
CA LYS A 450 -3.66 19.04 22.03
C LYS A 450 -5.08 19.42 21.58
N THR A 451 -5.28 20.62 21.05
CA THR A 451 -6.57 21.07 20.49
C THR A 451 -6.64 20.98 18.97
N ALA A 452 -5.56 20.50 18.36
CA ALA A 452 -5.38 20.57 16.93
C ALA A 452 -6.13 19.45 16.20
N LYS A 453 -6.85 19.82 15.14
CA LYS A 453 -7.71 18.92 14.36
C LYS A 453 -6.93 18.24 13.22
N PRO A 454 -7.41 17.12 12.66
CA PRO A 454 -6.83 16.52 11.45
C PRO A 454 -6.63 17.55 10.32
N ASP A 455 -5.65 17.33 9.43
CA ASP A 455 -5.48 18.19 8.27
C ASP A 455 -6.61 17.93 7.26
N PHE A 456 -7.63 18.80 7.24
CA PHE A 456 -8.74 18.71 6.27
C PHE A 456 -8.43 19.37 4.93
N SER A 457 -7.20 19.86 4.73
CA SER A 457 -6.84 20.45 3.45
C SER A 457 -6.87 19.42 2.33
N LYS A 458 -7.04 19.91 1.11
CA LYS A 458 -7.06 19.09 -0.10
C LYS A 458 -5.77 19.33 -0.89
N PRO A 459 -5.00 18.30 -1.22
CA PRO A 459 -3.84 18.46 -2.09
C PRO A 459 -4.33 18.82 -3.50
N SER A 460 -3.49 19.53 -4.25
CA SER A 460 -3.74 19.71 -5.67
C SER A 460 -3.44 18.40 -6.37
N ILE A 461 -4.39 17.88 -7.12
CA ILE A 461 -4.23 16.68 -7.94
C ILE A 461 -4.21 17.12 -9.39
N THR A 462 -3.22 16.64 -10.15
CA THR A 462 -3.06 16.91 -11.58
C THR A 462 -4.37 16.61 -12.32
N ALA A 463 -4.74 17.52 -13.22
CA ALA A 463 -5.92 17.35 -14.05
C ALA A 463 -5.73 16.17 -15.00
N VAL A 464 -6.81 15.41 -15.21
CA VAL A 464 -6.86 14.29 -16.15
C VAL A 464 -8.00 14.52 -17.11
N ASP A 465 -7.76 14.26 -18.39
CA ASP A 465 -8.79 14.37 -19.41
C ASP A 465 -9.90 13.35 -19.18
N THR A 466 -11.13 13.72 -19.52
CA THR A 466 -12.24 12.77 -19.54
C THR A 466 -11.99 11.72 -20.62
N PRO A 467 -12.12 10.41 -20.30
CA PRO A 467 -11.95 9.34 -21.27
C PRO A 467 -12.88 9.54 -22.48
N PRO A 468 -12.47 9.14 -23.69
CA PRO A 468 -13.34 9.21 -24.85
C PRO A 468 -14.46 8.18 -24.76
N SER A 469 -15.69 8.58 -25.06
CA SER A 469 -16.86 7.71 -25.18
C SER A 469 -17.63 7.94 -26.48
N LEU A 470 -18.36 6.91 -26.90
CA LEU A 470 -19.39 6.97 -27.93
C LEU A 470 -20.68 7.59 -27.36
N PRO A 471 -21.62 8.04 -28.21
CA PRO A 471 -22.92 8.52 -27.76
C PRO A 471 -23.66 7.49 -26.91
N GLU A 472 -24.26 7.92 -25.81
CA GLU A 472 -25.08 7.07 -24.93
C GLU A 472 -26.50 6.87 -25.50
N ASP A 473 -26.62 6.25 -26.67
CA ASP A 473 -27.91 5.99 -27.33
C ASP A 473 -28.36 4.52 -27.21
N GLY A 474 -27.67 3.72 -26.40
CA GLY A 474 -27.94 2.31 -26.18
C GLY A 474 -27.49 1.37 -27.30
N SER A 475 -27.02 1.90 -28.44
CA SER A 475 -26.62 1.09 -29.61
C SER A 475 -25.17 0.57 -29.54
N HIS A 476 -24.41 1.04 -28.54
CA HIS A 476 -22.98 0.79 -28.40
C HIS A 476 -22.60 -0.09 -27.21
N TRP A 477 -23.57 -0.76 -26.58
CA TRP A 477 -23.33 -1.73 -25.51
C TRP A 477 -23.24 -3.15 -26.09
N SER A 478 -22.24 -3.92 -25.67
CA SER A 478 -22.08 -5.32 -26.08
C SER A 478 -21.67 -6.22 -24.91
N GLY A 479 -22.15 -7.46 -24.85
CA GLY A 479 -21.65 -8.47 -23.91
C GLY A 479 -22.73 -9.25 -23.14
N ASN A 480 -22.37 -9.83 -21.99
CA ASN A 480 -23.20 -10.75 -21.22
C ASN A 480 -23.92 -10.08 -20.03
N LEU A 481 -25.24 -9.96 -20.15
CA LEU A 481 -26.13 -9.37 -19.13
C LEU A 481 -26.23 -10.16 -17.82
N SER A 482 -25.92 -11.47 -17.79
CA SER A 482 -26.14 -12.28 -16.58
C SER A 482 -25.08 -12.07 -15.50
N LEU A 483 -23.89 -11.59 -15.86
CA LEU A 483 -22.75 -11.36 -14.96
C LEU A 483 -22.31 -9.88 -14.87
N GLY A 484 -22.97 -8.96 -15.58
CA GLY A 484 -22.57 -7.54 -15.60
C GLY A 484 -21.45 -7.22 -16.60
N SER A 485 -21.30 -8.05 -17.62
CA SER A 485 -20.26 -7.90 -18.65
C SER A 485 -20.83 -7.20 -19.88
N LEU A 486 -21.44 -6.02 -19.72
CA LEU A 486 -21.68 -5.15 -20.87
C LEU A 486 -20.50 -4.18 -20.97
N THR A 487 -19.79 -4.16 -22.09
CA THR A 487 -18.80 -3.11 -22.36
C THR A 487 -19.54 -1.80 -22.57
N GLY A 488 -19.20 -0.78 -21.78
CA GLY A 488 -19.77 0.56 -21.86
C GLY A 488 -19.38 1.32 -23.13
N PRO A 489 -19.83 2.58 -23.28
CA PRO A 489 -19.57 3.38 -24.48
C PRO A 489 -18.12 3.86 -24.59
N TRP A 490 -17.27 3.61 -23.59
CA TRP A 490 -15.90 4.07 -23.55
C TRP A 490 -15.03 3.37 -24.60
N VAL A 491 -14.13 4.13 -25.23
CA VAL A 491 -13.32 3.64 -26.36
C VAL A 491 -11.83 3.98 -26.21
N GLY A 492 -11.36 4.17 -24.98
CA GLY A 492 -10.00 4.62 -24.68
C GLY A 492 -8.94 3.66 -25.22
N ALA A 493 -9.04 2.38 -24.85
CA ALA A 493 -8.12 1.34 -25.27
C ALA A 493 -8.18 1.11 -26.78
N ALA A 494 -9.37 0.92 -27.34
CA ALA A 494 -9.58 0.71 -28.77
C ALA A 494 -9.00 1.86 -29.61
N LYS A 495 -9.24 3.11 -29.19
CA LYS A 495 -8.68 4.29 -29.86
C LYS A 495 -7.15 4.34 -29.75
N CYS A 496 -6.59 4.07 -28.58
CA CYS A 496 -5.14 4.04 -28.40
C CYS A 496 -4.47 3.00 -29.31
N LEU A 497 -5.02 1.78 -29.36
CA LEU A 497 -4.53 0.71 -30.23
C LEU A 497 -4.69 1.04 -31.72
N GLN A 498 -5.71 1.81 -32.11
CA GLN A 498 -5.89 2.28 -33.47
C GLN A 498 -4.91 3.40 -33.85
N ASP A 499 -4.65 4.34 -32.94
CA ASP A 499 -3.84 5.53 -33.18
C ASP A 499 -2.32 5.20 -33.23
N HIS A 500 -1.91 4.04 -32.69
CA HIS A 500 -0.51 3.65 -32.58
C HIS A 500 -0.19 2.34 -33.32
N LYS A 501 0.86 2.35 -34.15
CA LYS A 501 1.35 1.14 -34.84
C LYS A 501 1.90 0.08 -33.91
N SER A 502 2.46 0.50 -32.78
CA SER A 502 2.94 -0.33 -31.68
C SER A 502 2.77 0.46 -30.38
N ASN A 503 2.39 -0.22 -29.32
CA ASN A 503 2.36 0.26 -27.94
C ASN A 503 3.54 -0.28 -27.10
N LYS A 504 4.42 -1.08 -27.71
CA LYS A 504 5.57 -1.72 -27.07
C LYS A 504 6.88 -1.08 -27.56
N PRO A 505 7.52 -0.20 -26.76
CA PRO A 505 8.78 0.43 -27.14
C PRO A 505 9.91 -0.60 -27.21
N PRO A 506 10.97 -0.33 -27.98
CA PRO A 506 12.18 -1.15 -27.97
C PRO A 506 12.74 -1.29 -26.54
N ILE A 507 13.03 -2.51 -26.12
CA ILE A 507 13.65 -2.78 -24.82
C ILE A 507 15.14 -2.39 -24.89
N PRO A 508 15.69 -1.68 -23.88
CA PRO A 508 17.06 -1.18 -23.89
C PRO A 508 18.09 -2.28 -23.55
N TYR A 509 18.18 -3.33 -24.37
CA TYR A 509 19.19 -4.38 -24.22
C TYR A 509 20.59 -3.83 -24.41
N GLY A 510 21.37 -3.75 -23.33
CA GLY A 510 22.77 -3.35 -23.37
C GLY A 510 23.33 -2.93 -22.01
N LYS A 511 24.63 -2.64 -22.00
CA LYS A 511 25.37 -2.27 -20.79
C LYS A 511 24.78 -1.09 -20.02
N GLN A 512 24.20 -0.11 -20.72
CA GLN A 512 23.57 1.04 -20.06
C GLN A 512 22.46 0.62 -19.09
N ASN A 513 21.62 -0.36 -19.45
CA ASN A 513 20.60 -0.89 -18.55
C ASN A 513 21.19 -1.88 -17.54
N ALA A 514 22.02 -2.81 -18.00
CA ALA A 514 22.59 -3.86 -17.15
C ALA A 514 23.44 -3.27 -16.01
N ASP A 515 24.21 -2.22 -16.28
CA ASP A 515 25.11 -1.56 -15.33
C ASP A 515 24.42 -0.40 -14.57
N GLN A 516 23.11 -0.15 -14.81
CA GLN A 516 22.42 0.97 -14.16
C GLN A 516 22.38 0.80 -12.63
N ASP A 517 22.57 1.92 -11.93
CA ASP A 517 22.39 2.00 -10.47
C ASP A 517 20.92 2.29 -10.19
N MET A 518 20.22 1.28 -9.67
CA MET A 518 18.79 1.36 -9.35
C MET A 518 18.48 2.47 -8.34
N ALA A 519 19.41 2.76 -7.42
CA ALA A 519 19.22 3.81 -6.43
C ALA A 519 19.23 5.22 -7.05
N GLN A 520 19.83 5.40 -8.24
CA GLN A 520 19.82 6.68 -8.98
C GLN A 520 18.53 6.91 -9.78
N LEU A 521 17.59 5.97 -9.74
CA LEU A 521 16.30 6.09 -10.42
C LEU A 521 15.20 6.69 -9.51
N VAL A 522 15.47 6.80 -8.21
CA VAL A 522 14.48 7.21 -7.20
C VAL A 522 14.50 8.73 -7.03
N GLU A 523 13.34 9.36 -6.93
CA GLU A 523 13.24 10.80 -6.67
C GLU A 523 13.83 11.18 -5.30
N ASP A 524 14.44 12.36 -5.22
CA ASP A 524 14.91 12.92 -3.96
C ASP A 524 13.71 13.36 -3.10
N GLY A 525 13.70 12.96 -1.82
CA GLY A 525 12.64 13.33 -0.90
C GLY A 525 12.57 12.44 0.33
N PHE A 526 11.52 12.63 1.11
CA PHE A 526 11.28 11.84 2.31
C PHE A 526 9.78 11.70 2.60
N LYS A 527 9.44 10.66 3.36
CA LYS A 527 8.09 10.39 3.87
C LYS A 527 8.17 10.06 5.35
N GLN A 528 7.26 10.58 6.16
CA GLN A 528 7.13 10.11 7.54
C GLN A 528 6.58 8.69 7.54
N VAL A 529 7.14 7.82 8.39
CA VAL A 529 6.76 6.41 8.46
C VAL A 529 5.59 6.20 9.44
N ARG A 530 4.66 5.31 9.07
CA ARG A 530 3.51 4.86 9.88
C ARG A 530 3.50 3.34 10.02
N GLY A 531 3.04 2.87 11.18
CA GLY A 531 2.94 1.45 11.50
C GLY A 531 4.25 0.78 11.88
N GLN A 532 4.20 -0.53 12.14
CA GLN A 532 5.40 -1.32 12.40
C GLN A 532 6.38 -1.26 11.21
N LEU A 533 7.67 -1.18 11.54
CA LEU A 533 8.72 -1.07 10.54
C LEU A 533 8.95 -2.40 9.82
N THR A 534 9.20 -2.31 8.53
CA THR A 534 9.79 -3.35 7.70
C THR A 534 11.11 -2.84 7.11
N GLU A 535 11.95 -3.77 6.67
CA GLU A 535 13.20 -3.45 5.95
C GLU A 535 12.93 -2.74 4.61
N GLY A 536 14.00 -2.23 4.02
CA GLY A 536 14.06 -1.79 2.64
C GLY A 536 13.99 -0.29 2.40
N ARG A 537 14.36 0.49 3.42
CA ARG A 537 14.40 1.96 3.36
C ARG A 537 15.64 2.48 4.06
N TYR A 538 16.12 3.64 3.60
CA TYR A 538 16.98 4.48 4.43
C TYR A 538 16.11 5.26 5.39
N LEU A 539 16.49 5.28 6.67
CA LEU A 539 15.70 5.86 7.76
C LEU A 539 16.47 6.96 8.49
N THR A 540 15.76 8.01 8.87
CA THR A 540 16.20 9.02 9.82
C THR A 540 15.36 8.91 11.10
N PHE A 541 16.02 8.75 12.25
CA PHE A 541 15.39 8.70 13.56
C PHE A 541 15.50 10.08 14.23
N GLU A 542 14.40 10.83 14.26
CA GLU A 542 14.36 12.19 14.80
C GLU A 542 13.64 12.26 16.15
N THR A 543 14.18 13.06 17.08
CA THR A 543 13.56 13.40 18.34
C THR A 543 13.95 14.80 18.79
N PHE A 544 12.98 15.65 19.16
CA PHE A 544 13.20 17.02 19.64
C PHE A 544 14.12 17.89 18.75
N GLY A 545 13.99 17.78 17.41
CA GLY A 545 14.83 18.51 16.44
C GLY A 545 16.27 18.00 16.32
N LEU A 546 16.56 16.83 16.91
CA LEU A 546 17.83 16.11 16.78
C LEU A 546 17.60 14.79 16.05
N ALA A 547 18.50 14.42 15.15
CA ALA A 547 18.51 13.13 14.50
C ALA A 547 19.66 12.26 14.99
N LEU A 548 19.42 10.95 15.11
CA LEU A 548 20.46 9.96 15.37
C LEU A 548 21.48 10.01 14.22
N ALA A 549 22.77 10.12 14.54
CA ALA A 549 23.81 10.38 13.55
C ALA A 549 25.09 9.57 13.80
N SER A 550 25.71 9.12 12.72
CA SER A 550 27.05 8.53 12.71
C SER A 550 28.10 9.65 12.66
N TYR A 551 28.86 9.83 13.74
CA TYR A 551 29.94 10.81 13.81
C TYR A 551 31.28 10.16 13.45
N ASN A 552 31.98 10.74 12.47
CA ASN A 552 33.28 10.27 11.96
C ASN A 552 33.32 8.77 11.64
N ALA A 553 32.19 8.17 11.21
CA ALA A 553 32.07 6.74 10.91
C ALA A 553 32.56 5.78 12.04
N THR A 554 32.54 6.26 13.29
CA THR A 554 33.13 5.55 14.44
C THR A 554 32.21 5.48 15.64
N VAL A 555 31.42 6.53 15.89
CA VAL A 555 30.58 6.63 17.09
C VAL A 555 29.19 7.14 16.75
N VAL A 556 28.18 6.63 17.45
CA VAL A 556 26.79 7.09 17.35
C VAL A 556 26.59 8.30 18.25
N SER A 557 25.92 9.33 17.73
CA SER A 557 25.62 10.58 18.42
C SER A 557 24.25 11.11 17.98
N PHE A 558 23.86 12.27 18.48
CA PHE A 558 22.78 13.06 17.92
C PHE A 558 23.34 14.35 17.32
N SER A 559 22.82 14.76 16.16
CA SER A 559 23.07 16.07 15.55
C SER A 559 21.76 16.77 15.22
N LEU A 560 21.78 18.07 14.91
CA LEU A 560 20.58 18.80 14.50
C LEU A 560 19.97 18.15 13.26
N ALA A 561 18.68 17.80 13.31
CA ALA A 561 17.97 17.28 12.16
C ALA A 561 17.96 18.35 11.06
N THR A 562 18.30 17.95 9.83
CA THR A 562 18.12 18.83 8.67
C THR A 562 16.65 18.89 8.30
N LYS A 563 16.14 20.06 7.89
CA LYS A 563 14.73 20.25 7.51
C LYS A 563 14.21 19.19 6.54
N ASN A 564 15.04 18.76 5.59
CA ASN A 564 14.66 17.79 4.56
C ASN A 564 15.18 16.37 4.86
N HIS A 565 15.75 16.11 6.04
CA HIS A 565 16.40 14.83 6.40
C HIS A 565 17.45 14.34 5.39
N SER A 566 18.12 15.27 4.69
CA SER A 566 19.05 14.96 3.60
C SER A 566 20.48 14.68 4.06
N ASN A 567 20.82 14.92 5.34
CA ASN A 567 22.17 14.68 5.84
C ASN A 567 22.53 13.18 5.81
N PRO A 568 23.53 12.74 5.02
CA PRO A 568 23.90 11.33 4.91
C PRO A 568 24.34 10.71 6.24
N ASP A 569 24.96 11.47 7.15
CA ASP A 569 25.37 10.97 8.46
C ASP A 569 24.19 10.62 9.38
N GLN A 570 22.98 11.10 9.07
CA GLN A 570 21.74 10.84 9.81
C GLN A 570 20.95 9.64 9.25
N ARG A 571 21.43 9.04 8.15
CA ARG A 571 20.75 7.94 7.47
C ARG A 571 21.21 6.58 7.99
N TRP A 572 20.24 5.72 8.23
CA TRP A 572 20.42 4.38 8.76
C TRP A 572 19.65 3.35 7.93
N ILE A 573 20.11 2.12 7.94
CA ILE A 573 19.44 0.95 7.36
C ILE A 573 19.13 0.01 8.53
N ILE A 574 17.93 -0.52 8.58
CA ILE A 574 17.57 -1.56 9.56
C ILE A 574 17.70 -2.94 8.91
N HIS A 575 18.09 -3.92 9.72
CA HIS A 575 18.21 -5.32 9.31
C HIS A 575 17.50 -6.21 10.33
N THR A 576 16.53 -7.01 9.92
CA THR A 576 15.72 -7.83 10.82
C THR A 576 16.58 -8.91 11.49
N VAL A 577 16.49 -9.02 12.81
CA VAL A 577 17.21 -10.05 13.57
C VAL A 577 16.51 -11.39 13.36
N GLY A 578 17.25 -12.37 12.83
CA GLY A 578 16.70 -13.69 12.45
C GLY A 578 16.31 -13.78 10.97
N GLY A 579 16.48 -12.71 10.19
CA GLY A 579 16.19 -12.65 8.76
C GLY A 579 14.87 -11.92 8.46
N PRO A 580 14.57 -11.69 7.16
CA PRO A 580 13.39 -10.94 6.74
C PRO A 580 12.09 -11.50 7.32
N GLY A 581 11.25 -10.64 7.89
CA GLY A 581 9.96 -11.02 8.47
C GLY A 581 10.01 -11.77 9.81
N ALA A 582 11.19 -11.96 10.41
CA ALA A 582 11.36 -12.75 11.63
C ALA A 582 10.88 -12.06 12.93
N GLY A 583 10.49 -10.79 12.90
CA GLY A 583 9.89 -10.11 14.05
C GLY A 583 10.17 -8.61 14.13
N ASP A 584 10.13 -8.05 15.36
CA ASP A 584 10.20 -6.62 15.66
C ASP A 584 11.57 -6.14 16.16
N GLN A 585 12.61 -6.96 15.95
CA GLN A 585 13.97 -6.68 16.37
C GLN A 585 14.88 -6.42 15.16
N PHE A 586 15.71 -5.38 15.27
CA PHE A 586 16.53 -4.91 14.17
C PHE A 586 17.96 -4.58 14.62
N TYR A 587 18.93 -4.91 13.78
CA TYR A 587 20.23 -4.26 13.79
C TYR A 587 20.14 -2.95 13.02
N ILE A 588 20.82 -1.90 13.51
CA ILE A 588 20.83 -0.58 12.86
C ILE A 588 22.22 -0.35 12.27
N GLN A 589 22.29 -0.08 10.96
CA GLN A 589 23.52 0.10 10.18
C GLN A 589 23.60 1.53 9.62
N SER A 590 24.76 2.18 9.74
CA SER A 590 24.99 3.50 9.12
C SER A 590 24.97 3.37 7.60
N ALA A 591 24.19 4.22 6.93
CA ALA A 591 24.09 4.23 5.47
C ALA A 591 25.43 4.57 4.78
N VAL A 592 26.23 5.44 5.42
CA VAL A 592 27.52 5.93 4.91
C VAL A 592 28.63 4.90 5.13
N SER A 593 28.84 4.50 6.39
CA SER A 593 29.98 3.64 6.74
C SER A 593 29.72 2.15 6.55
N LYS A 594 28.46 1.75 6.34
CA LYS A 594 27.97 0.36 6.30
C LYS A 594 28.31 -0.44 7.57
N LYS A 595 28.56 0.24 8.70
CA LYS A 595 28.82 -0.37 10.01
C LYS A 595 27.57 -0.34 10.89
N TYR A 596 27.39 -1.38 11.69
CA TYR A 596 26.32 -1.53 12.66
C TYR A 596 26.63 -0.84 13.98
N ILE A 597 25.59 -0.45 14.72
CA ILE A 597 25.73 -0.04 16.12
C ILE A 597 26.17 -1.26 16.94
N SER A 598 27.33 -1.18 17.59
CA SER A 598 27.90 -2.25 18.43
C SER A 598 27.16 -2.38 19.76
N GLY A 599 27.03 -3.61 20.27
CA GLY A 599 26.57 -3.91 21.63
C GLY A 599 27.66 -3.76 22.69
N TRP A 600 28.93 -3.88 22.33
CA TRP A 600 30.05 -3.64 23.26
C TRP A 600 31.35 -3.20 22.55
N PRO A 601 31.95 -2.05 22.95
CA PRO A 601 31.35 -0.99 23.75
C PRO A 601 30.13 -0.39 23.03
N ILE A 602 29.02 -0.22 23.74
CA ILE A 602 27.78 0.30 23.16
C ILE A 602 27.98 1.73 22.62
N GLY A 603 27.46 1.97 21.41
CA GLY A 603 27.55 3.26 20.73
C GLY A 603 28.78 3.48 19.86
N LEU A 604 29.70 2.50 19.78
CA LEU A 604 30.67 2.43 18.68
C LEU A 604 30.05 1.77 17.45
N LEU A 605 30.66 1.99 16.29
CA LEU A 605 30.28 1.32 15.04
C LEU A 605 31.20 0.13 14.72
N THR A 606 30.63 -0.99 14.28
CA THR A 606 31.32 -2.26 13.96
C THR A 606 30.91 -2.78 12.59
N SER A 607 31.84 -3.36 11.83
CA SER A 607 31.53 -4.10 10.60
C SER A 607 31.14 -5.55 10.86
N ASP A 608 31.39 -6.06 12.07
CA ASP A 608 31.04 -7.41 12.48
C ASP A 608 29.61 -7.45 13.02
N VAL A 609 28.69 -8.03 12.24
CA VAL A 609 27.27 -8.16 12.59
C VAL A 609 27.05 -8.96 13.87
N ASN A 610 27.95 -9.89 14.22
CA ASN A 610 27.82 -10.66 15.46
C ASN A 610 28.05 -9.81 16.72
N LYS A 611 28.64 -8.61 16.56
CA LYS A 611 28.80 -7.62 17.62
C LYS A 611 27.72 -6.54 17.59
N ALA A 612 26.79 -6.60 16.66
CA ALA A 612 25.74 -5.61 16.52
C ALA A 612 24.74 -5.70 17.70
N GLN A 613 24.27 -4.55 18.16
CA GLN A 613 23.21 -4.45 19.15
C GLN A 613 21.86 -4.64 18.45
N ALA A 614 21.09 -5.62 18.89
CA ALA A 614 19.69 -5.75 18.50
C ALA A 614 18.83 -4.71 19.22
N PHE A 615 17.97 -4.02 18.48
CA PHE A 615 17.00 -3.08 19.00
C PHE A 615 15.59 -3.59 18.75
N LYS A 616 14.76 -3.60 19.80
CA LYS A 616 13.32 -3.71 19.63
C LYS A 616 12.77 -2.33 19.26
N ILE A 617 12.25 -2.19 18.05
CA ILE A 617 11.64 -0.96 17.57
C ILE A 617 10.12 -1.14 17.64
N THR A 618 9.43 -0.30 18.40
CA THR A 618 7.98 -0.46 18.63
C THR A 618 7.25 0.79 18.20
N TYR A 619 6.27 0.65 17.30
CA TYR A 619 5.34 1.72 16.96
C TYR A 619 4.38 2.00 18.12
N ASN A 620 4.27 3.28 18.46
CA ASN A 620 3.31 3.84 19.40
C ASN A 620 2.26 4.59 18.57
N PRO A 621 1.04 4.05 18.40
CA PRO A 621 0.00 4.69 17.60
C PRO A 621 -0.33 6.09 18.10
N LYS A 622 -0.24 6.28 19.43
CA LYS A 622 -0.42 7.57 20.05
C LYS A 622 0.67 8.55 19.62
N GLY A 623 0.29 9.52 18.81
CA GLY A 623 1.19 10.53 18.25
C GLY A 623 2.14 10.03 17.16
N SER A 624 1.88 8.83 16.60
CA SER A 624 2.65 8.21 15.51
C SER A 624 4.16 8.18 15.78
N LYS A 625 4.56 7.71 16.96
CA LYS A 625 5.96 7.68 17.43
C LYS A 625 6.52 6.28 17.47
N TYR A 626 7.82 6.18 17.66
CA TYR A 626 8.55 4.93 17.81
C TYR A 626 9.41 4.96 19.05
N SER A 627 9.49 3.84 19.75
CA SER A 627 10.49 3.62 20.79
C SER A 627 11.57 2.68 20.30
N LEU A 628 12.83 2.99 20.62
CA LEU A 628 14.00 2.16 20.33
C LEU A 628 14.53 1.62 21.66
N ARG A 629 14.41 0.31 21.87
CA ARG A 629 14.84 -0.36 23.11
C ARG A 629 15.94 -1.36 22.84
N LEU A 630 16.87 -1.52 23.78
CA LEU A 630 17.86 -2.59 23.69
C LEU A 630 17.17 -3.95 23.88
N SER A 631 17.30 -4.89 22.94
CA SER A 631 16.62 -6.20 23.04
C SER A 631 17.00 -6.98 24.29
N ASN A 632 18.24 -6.84 24.77
CA ASN A 632 18.75 -7.47 25.99
C ASN A 632 18.42 -6.69 27.28
N LYS A 633 17.84 -5.47 27.18
CA LYS A 633 17.42 -4.63 28.31
C LYS A 633 16.09 -3.94 27.97
N PRO A 634 14.94 -4.62 28.15
CA PRO A 634 13.64 -4.14 27.65
C PRO A 634 13.11 -2.86 28.29
N ASN A 635 13.70 -2.40 29.39
CA ASN A 635 13.36 -1.13 30.06
C ASN A 635 14.33 0.02 29.71
N SER A 636 15.30 -0.23 28.82
CA SER A 636 16.34 0.71 28.43
C SER A 636 16.03 1.27 27.05
N PHE A 637 15.74 2.56 26.99
CA PHE A 637 15.42 3.30 25.78
C PHE A 637 16.64 4.07 25.28
N LEU A 638 16.76 4.20 23.96
CA LEU A 638 17.68 5.12 23.31
C LEU A 638 17.08 6.53 23.38
N ALA A 639 17.85 7.50 23.90
CA ALA A 639 17.47 8.91 23.90
C ALA A 639 18.70 9.84 23.83
N PRO A 640 18.53 11.12 23.45
CA PRO A 640 19.59 12.11 23.59
C PRO A 640 19.94 12.36 25.06
N ASP A 641 21.23 12.40 25.40
CA ASP A 641 21.70 12.81 26.73
C ASP A 641 21.53 14.33 26.90
N GLN A 642 20.47 14.72 27.60
CA GLN A 642 20.14 16.13 27.85
C GLN A 642 21.20 16.86 28.69
N LYS A 643 22.00 16.15 29.50
CA LYS A 643 23.03 16.75 30.35
C LYS A 643 24.36 16.97 29.61
N ARG A 644 24.56 16.31 28.47
CA ARG A 644 25.79 16.38 27.66
C ARG A 644 25.55 16.95 26.26
N ARG A 645 24.78 18.03 26.16
CA ARG A 645 24.70 18.82 24.93
C ARG A 645 26.00 19.62 24.78
N ARG A 646 26.74 19.40 23.70
CA ARG A 646 27.94 20.17 23.37
C ARG A 646 27.66 21.04 22.15
N ARG A 647 28.05 22.32 22.24
CA ARG A 647 28.13 23.20 21.08
C ARG A 647 29.54 23.02 20.51
N ALA A 648 29.66 22.42 19.32
CA ALA A 648 30.97 22.27 18.68
C ALA A 648 31.51 23.64 18.26
N VAL A 649 32.84 23.73 18.09
CA VAL A 649 33.57 24.96 17.71
C VAL A 649 33.09 25.52 16.36
N ASN A 650 32.53 24.68 15.49
CA ASN A 650 31.99 25.06 14.19
C ASN A 650 30.47 25.38 14.21
N GLY A 651 29.88 25.54 15.40
CA GLY A 651 28.46 25.89 15.55
C GLY A 651 27.48 24.70 15.48
N THR A 652 27.94 23.49 15.15
CA THR A 652 27.12 22.27 15.17
C THR A 652 26.80 21.83 16.60
N VAL A 653 25.52 21.66 16.92
CA VAL A 653 25.08 21.10 18.19
C VAL A 653 25.12 19.57 18.06
N SER A 654 25.84 18.91 18.96
CA SER A 654 25.81 17.45 19.10
C SER A 654 25.48 17.05 20.54
N ALA A 655 24.72 15.97 20.69
CA ALA A 655 24.44 15.36 21.98
C ALA A 655 24.93 13.91 22.01
N ALA A 656 25.46 13.49 23.17
CA ALA A 656 25.76 12.09 23.39
C ALA A 656 24.46 11.27 23.42
N VAL A 657 24.57 9.95 23.18
CA VAL A 657 23.44 9.02 23.32
C VAL A 657 23.37 8.52 24.76
N ASN A 658 22.19 8.57 25.36
CA ASN A 658 21.85 7.78 26.54
C ASN A 658 21.20 6.47 26.07
N TRP A 659 21.91 5.36 26.24
CA TRP A 659 21.47 4.02 25.80
C TRP A 659 20.53 3.33 26.79
N GLU A 660 20.44 3.85 28.01
CA GLU A 660 19.65 3.28 29.10
C GLU A 660 18.75 4.35 29.72
N ALA A 661 18.14 5.19 28.87
CA ALA A 661 17.13 6.13 29.32
C ALA A 661 15.87 5.38 29.78
N SER A 662 15.12 5.99 30.69
CA SER A 662 13.80 5.46 31.12
C SER A 662 12.70 5.70 30.09
N PHE A 663 12.95 6.53 29.08
CA PHE A 663 12.02 6.90 28.03
C PHE A 663 12.78 7.42 26.81
N GLY A 664 12.25 7.15 25.62
CA GLY A 664 12.78 7.64 24.35
C GLY A 664 11.76 7.44 23.24
N GLU A 665 11.46 8.50 22.51
CA GLU A 665 10.51 8.49 21.40
C GLU A 665 11.06 9.22 20.18
N PHE A 666 10.73 8.68 19.01
CA PHE A 666 11.21 9.14 17.73
C PHE A 666 10.07 9.31 16.75
N THR A 667 10.15 10.34 15.92
CA THR A 667 9.55 10.30 14.59
C THR A 667 10.53 9.63 13.65
N ILE A 668 10.06 8.72 12.79
CA ILE A 668 10.90 8.07 11.79
C ILE A 668 10.50 8.57 10.41
N TYR A 669 11.49 8.89 9.60
CA TYR A 669 11.33 9.29 8.21
C TYR A 669 12.07 8.32 7.31
N SER A 670 11.40 7.86 6.25
CA SER A 670 12.00 7.16 5.13
C SER A 670 12.54 8.19 4.16
N VAL A 671 13.80 8.06 3.73
CA VAL A 671 14.51 9.08 2.96
C VAL A 671 15.12 8.50 1.68
N SER A 672 14.99 9.23 0.59
CA SER A 672 15.62 8.93 -0.70
C SER A 672 16.41 10.16 -1.11
N TYR A 673 17.73 10.04 -1.20
CA TYR A 673 18.58 11.15 -1.66
C TYR A 673 19.80 10.59 -2.35
N HIS A 674 20.02 11.01 -3.59
CA HIS A 674 21.26 10.74 -4.32
C HIS A 674 22.46 11.26 -3.51
N SER A 675 23.50 10.43 -3.39
CA SER A 675 24.74 10.74 -2.66
C SER A 675 25.93 10.84 -3.59
#